data_AF-A0A1V6XXD1-F1
#
_entry.id   AF-A0A1V6XXD1-F1
#
_cell.length_a   1.000
_cell.length_b   1.000
_cell.length_c   1.000
_cell.angle_alpha   90.00
_cell.angle_beta   90.00
_cell.angle_gamma   90.00
#
_symmetry.space_group_name_H-M   'P 1'
#
loop_
_entity.id
_entity.type
_entity.pdbx_description
1 polymer ?
#
loop_
_entity_poly.entity_id
_entity_poly.type
_entity_poly.pdbx_seq_one_letter_code
_entity_poly.pdbx_strand_id
1 'polypeptide(L)'
;MESAIRWSPTSSATEQRFLSVDVTGKSFRLCRVTGLDGNYIRHEVLSTLTNVPGFRAFDWSTSNENLIAVGQSSGEATILRLDGDAKESLSFPVRNQRYCNAVAFSTHGLVASGLDRVRNDFCLNIWDVNQRLSPAGGSRGFTEPLRKLASSEPITSIKFFRDQPDTIVTGVKGQFVRIYDLREGPGNPSLQFPTRCVHNLAIDWLDENYIASCIPSNESTICVWDRRVGSRLTSPSMGSSASVADSGQATPALELKNVFHPKSSIWSLRFSRTNRGSLAALSSNGHLKNYDIAKDYLPEEYRSSIDETLGQGSSRNYPESVYTKHVRDVCVPFDNPTRGYKGKDRVVCFDSLNLSLSPQPSAIALDGNGQPQIITARPPCAPIDLSSRSVLACGISSSDSDVRSIHPLSEHISPISDLVGNIRSRVCSTAQEHGANSNGQLFVSKNLDFEPVPSHENRERAMALGVMGVPLTAKEALTLCTINQSRCKEGYLFDEARNRKVASDDEALQDFWGWVERARTGSSGTSMVVNGLDLNYLGVSNVWNNDLGKGFEQRCISAKKDDAKTVADAVATLATQLNLPETKGCDTAYPDQRRLCLRLCGATQSYRELEESVKNLSSEDQHTKAAALAVFQDEPKLAYLGLRSNNPTQAHKLLAMAIAGASKGDNGTDWEDTCAEIAKELTDPYARAILALVSKGDWNAVTKETTLPLKYRVEVALRWLPDDELSEYLKGATSQAIRQGDIEGVVLTGLGHLAMGLFQSYIGKFNDVQTPVLAMSHTVPRLISNQKHIVQFEAWRETYRLQMNSWKLQLERARFDVGSRRFAVTADGRKLMPPPPQQVSLTCNYCTNPLTQHDHSTQISPSTKSAEHVHPTTGNPLAPAVMSGTVCPRCGRHMPRCGVCTLWLGSPDPMSRASIAADAEAGSRKPTETEVMRRFVVFCIHCNHGFHANHASDWFKRHKICPVAECNCICDR
;
A
#
# COMPACT_ATOMS: atom_id res chain seq x y z
N MET A 1 -18.32 -27.48 -30.06
CA MET A 1 -17.15 -26.96 -30.79
C MET A 1 -17.46 -27.14 -32.27
N GLU A 2 -17.49 -26.05 -33.03
CA GLU A 2 -17.94 -26.03 -34.44
C GLU A 2 -16.78 -26.28 -35.40
N SER A 3 -15.56 -25.87 -35.01
CA SER A 3 -14.32 -26.05 -35.75
C SER A 3 -13.18 -26.43 -34.81
N ALA A 4 -12.15 -27.08 -35.33
CA ALA A 4 -10.91 -27.36 -34.61
C ALA A 4 -9.70 -27.15 -35.51
N ILE A 5 -8.54 -26.88 -34.90
CA ILE A 5 -7.26 -26.74 -35.59
C ILE A 5 -6.20 -27.56 -34.87
N ARG A 6 -5.30 -28.20 -35.62
CA ARG A 6 -4.17 -28.97 -35.06
C ARG A 6 -2.89 -28.64 -35.81
N TRP A 7 -1.83 -28.34 -35.07
CA TRP A 7 -0.52 -28.11 -35.63
C TRP A 7 0.21 -29.45 -35.83
N SER A 8 0.78 -29.65 -37.03
CA SER A 8 1.50 -30.88 -37.33
C SER A 8 2.69 -31.08 -36.38
N PRO A 9 2.86 -32.28 -35.79
CA PRO A 9 4.09 -32.65 -35.09
C PRO A 9 5.32 -32.71 -36.00
N THR A 10 5.16 -32.96 -37.30
CA THR A 10 6.27 -33.07 -38.28
C THR A 10 6.67 -31.73 -38.90
N SER A 11 5.91 -30.67 -38.64
CA SER A 11 6.23 -29.31 -39.08
C SER A 11 7.65 -28.92 -38.67
N SER A 12 8.44 -28.51 -39.65
CA SER A 12 9.80 -28.01 -39.51
C SER A 12 9.85 -26.51 -39.85
N ALA A 13 11.02 -25.88 -39.69
CA ALA A 13 11.17 -24.47 -40.05
C ALA A 13 10.89 -24.20 -41.54
N THR A 14 11.21 -25.15 -42.42
CA THR A 14 11.06 -25.04 -43.89
C THR A 14 9.70 -25.48 -44.39
N GLU A 15 9.10 -26.52 -43.77
CA GLU A 15 7.78 -27.02 -44.13
C GLU A 15 6.86 -27.02 -42.92
N GLN A 16 5.92 -26.08 -42.92
CA GLN A 16 4.94 -25.89 -41.86
C GLN A 16 3.56 -26.32 -42.34
N ARG A 17 2.92 -27.25 -41.62
CA ARG A 17 1.62 -27.81 -41.95
C ARG A 17 0.68 -27.81 -40.74
N PHE A 18 -0.61 -27.68 -41.01
CA PHE A 18 -1.65 -27.78 -39.99
C PHE A 18 -2.91 -28.43 -40.57
N LEU A 19 -3.70 -29.04 -39.70
CA LEU A 19 -4.98 -29.64 -40.01
C LEU A 19 -6.11 -28.71 -39.55
N SER A 20 -6.93 -28.24 -40.48
CA SER A 20 -8.18 -27.54 -40.21
C SER A 20 -9.34 -28.53 -40.25
N VAL A 21 -10.17 -28.51 -39.21
CA VAL A 21 -11.31 -29.42 -39.05
C VAL A 21 -12.60 -28.62 -38.96
N ASP A 22 -13.52 -28.92 -39.86
CA ASP A 22 -14.87 -28.37 -39.85
C ASP A 22 -15.82 -29.47 -39.36
N VAL A 23 -16.26 -29.36 -38.11
CA VAL A 23 -17.09 -30.38 -37.45
C VAL A 23 -18.52 -30.32 -37.98
N THR A 24 -19.04 -29.12 -38.23
CA THR A 24 -20.39 -28.93 -38.79
C THR A 24 -20.47 -29.29 -40.27
N GLY A 25 -19.45 -28.92 -41.05
CA GLY A 25 -19.33 -29.22 -42.47
C GLY A 25 -18.76 -30.60 -42.77
N LYS A 26 -18.42 -31.38 -41.74
CA LYS A 26 -17.91 -32.77 -41.84
C LYS A 26 -16.75 -32.91 -42.83
N SER A 27 -15.74 -32.06 -42.67
CA SER A 27 -14.55 -32.08 -43.53
C SER A 27 -13.24 -31.87 -42.78
N PHE A 28 -12.18 -32.48 -43.30
CA PHE A 28 -10.80 -32.28 -42.86
C PHE A 28 -10.00 -31.66 -44.00
N ARG A 29 -9.21 -30.62 -43.71
CA ARG A 29 -8.34 -29.93 -44.67
C ARG A 29 -6.91 -29.92 -44.14
N LEU A 30 -6.00 -30.55 -44.88
CA LEU A 30 -4.57 -30.45 -44.60
C LEU A 30 -4.02 -29.23 -45.34
N CYS A 31 -3.43 -28.30 -44.61
CA CYS A 31 -2.97 -27.02 -45.13
C CYS A 31 -1.45 -26.87 -44.95
N ARG A 32 -0.79 -26.30 -45.94
CA ARG A 32 0.61 -25.85 -45.90
C ARG A 32 0.65 -24.34 -45.68
N VAL A 33 1.46 -23.88 -44.73
CA VAL A 33 1.71 -22.45 -44.52
C VAL A 33 2.62 -21.93 -45.62
N THR A 34 2.19 -20.86 -46.30
CA THR A 34 2.96 -20.21 -47.38
C THR A 34 3.55 -18.88 -46.95
N GLY A 35 3.00 -18.26 -45.90
CA GLY A 35 3.55 -17.04 -45.31
C GLY A 35 2.67 -16.47 -44.20
N LEU A 36 3.12 -15.37 -43.61
CA LEU A 36 2.39 -14.61 -42.60
C LEU A 36 1.97 -13.26 -43.18
N ASP A 37 0.80 -12.78 -42.75
CA ASP A 37 0.30 -11.42 -43.00
C ASP A 37 -0.16 -10.83 -41.65
N GLY A 38 0.73 -10.07 -41.01
CA GLY A 38 0.58 -9.73 -39.60
C GLY A 38 0.51 -10.98 -38.73
N ASN A 39 -0.61 -11.17 -38.02
CA ASN A 39 -0.88 -12.38 -37.23
C ASN A 39 -1.60 -13.48 -38.01
N TYR A 40 -2.12 -13.19 -39.21
CA TYR A 40 -2.88 -14.16 -40.00
C TYR A 40 -1.96 -15.04 -40.86
N ILE A 41 -2.37 -16.30 -41.05
CA ILE A 41 -1.60 -17.30 -41.77
C ILE A 41 -2.12 -17.40 -43.21
N ARG A 42 -1.26 -17.06 -44.18
CA ARG A 42 -1.47 -17.41 -45.59
C ARG A 42 -1.12 -18.88 -45.77
N HIS A 43 -2.06 -19.63 -46.33
CA HIS A 43 -1.95 -21.08 -46.46
C HIS A 43 -2.53 -21.57 -47.78
N GLU A 44 -2.04 -22.73 -48.20
CA GLU A 44 -2.51 -23.47 -49.36
C GLU A 44 -3.06 -24.82 -48.87
N VAL A 45 -4.20 -25.25 -49.43
CA VAL A 45 -4.81 -26.53 -49.07
C VAL A 45 -4.16 -27.65 -49.89
N LEU A 46 -3.52 -28.61 -49.23
CA LEU A 46 -2.85 -29.76 -49.86
C LEU A 46 -3.84 -30.88 -50.17
N SER A 47 -4.70 -31.21 -49.21
CA SER A 47 -5.73 -32.26 -49.36
C SER A 47 -6.99 -31.88 -48.60
N THR A 48 -8.14 -32.31 -49.13
CA THR A 48 -9.44 -32.11 -48.49
C THR A 48 -10.20 -33.43 -48.50
N LEU A 49 -10.55 -33.91 -47.30
CA LEU A 49 -11.43 -35.05 -47.10
C LEU A 49 -12.84 -34.54 -46.78
N THR A 50 -13.80 -34.80 -47.68
CA THR A 50 -15.21 -34.43 -47.55
C THR A 50 -16.09 -35.65 -47.28
N ASN A 51 -17.36 -35.45 -46.94
CA ASN A 51 -18.33 -36.52 -46.65
C ASN A 51 -17.94 -37.45 -45.48
N VAL A 52 -17.26 -36.89 -44.48
CA VAL A 52 -16.86 -37.61 -43.27
C VAL A 52 -18.11 -38.02 -42.47
N PRO A 53 -18.13 -39.22 -41.85
CA PRO A 53 -19.19 -39.60 -40.91
C PRO A 53 -19.35 -38.56 -39.79
N GLY A 54 -20.57 -38.38 -39.25
CA GLY A 54 -20.77 -37.49 -38.10
C GLY A 54 -19.97 -37.99 -36.89
N PHE A 55 -19.04 -37.17 -36.39
CA PHE A 55 -18.14 -37.55 -35.30
C PHE A 55 -18.28 -36.62 -34.10
N ARG A 56 -18.02 -37.16 -32.90
CA ARG A 56 -18.02 -36.43 -31.63
C ARG A 56 -16.62 -36.16 -31.09
N ALA A 57 -15.70 -37.06 -31.41
CA ALA A 57 -14.29 -36.97 -31.07
C ALA A 57 -13.45 -37.30 -32.30
N PHE A 58 -12.28 -36.70 -32.38
CA PHE A 58 -11.27 -37.07 -33.36
C PHE A 58 -9.88 -36.95 -32.74
N ASP A 59 -8.94 -37.72 -33.27
CA ASP A 59 -7.51 -37.55 -33.01
C ASP A 59 -6.74 -37.70 -34.32
N TRP A 60 -5.63 -36.98 -34.41
CA TRP A 60 -4.78 -37.00 -35.59
C TRP A 60 -3.49 -37.77 -35.25
N SER A 61 -3.14 -38.75 -36.09
CA SER A 61 -1.98 -39.59 -35.84
C SER A 61 -0.70 -38.76 -35.89
N THR A 62 0.13 -38.93 -34.86
CA THR A 62 1.42 -38.23 -34.76
C THR A 62 2.53 -38.93 -35.54
N SER A 63 2.35 -40.21 -35.88
CA SER A 63 3.34 -41.03 -36.60
C SER A 63 3.08 -41.10 -38.10
N ASN A 64 1.83 -40.93 -38.52
CA ASN A 64 1.45 -40.89 -39.93
C ASN A 64 0.41 -39.79 -40.15
N GLU A 65 0.83 -38.68 -40.77
CA GLU A 65 -0.02 -37.52 -41.02
C GLU A 65 -1.27 -37.83 -41.83
N ASN A 66 -1.26 -38.90 -42.64
CA ASN A 66 -2.39 -39.24 -43.49
C ASN A 66 -3.53 -39.91 -42.71
N LEU A 67 -3.33 -40.31 -41.45
CA LEU A 67 -4.32 -41.06 -40.67
C LEU A 67 -5.05 -40.20 -39.64
N ILE A 68 -6.38 -40.22 -39.70
CA ILE A 68 -7.28 -39.55 -38.74
C ILE A 68 -8.22 -40.59 -38.16
N ALA A 69 -8.41 -40.59 -36.84
CA ALA A 69 -9.38 -41.43 -36.17
C ALA A 69 -10.57 -40.57 -35.74
N VAL A 70 -11.78 -41.05 -36.02
CA VAL A 70 -13.02 -40.39 -35.64
C VAL A 70 -13.89 -41.32 -34.81
N GLY A 71 -14.44 -40.80 -33.72
CA GLY A 71 -15.40 -41.48 -32.85
C GLY A 71 -16.82 -41.07 -33.23
N GLN A 72 -17.62 -42.03 -33.65
CA GLN A 72 -18.97 -41.79 -34.15
C GLN A 72 -20.03 -41.83 -33.02
N SER A 73 -21.20 -41.28 -33.29
CA SER A 73 -22.35 -41.40 -32.39
C SER A 73 -22.90 -42.83 -32.29
N SER A 74 -22.59 -43.70 -33.25
CA SER A 74 -22.87 -45.14 -33.17
C SER A 74 -21.97 -45.88 -32.16
N GLY A 75 -20.84 -45.28 -31.78
CA GLY A 75 -19.85 -45.86 -30.87
C GLY A 75 -18.66 -46.46 -31.59
N GLU A 76 -18.75 -46.55 -32.92
CA GLU A 76 -17.67 -47.04 -33.77
C GLU A 76 -16.52 -46.02 -33.82
N ALA A 77 -15.30 -46.55 -33.83
CA ALA A 77 -14.11 -45.78 -34.14
C ALA A 77 -13.72 -46.06 -35.60
N THR A 78 -13.58 -45.02 -36.41
CA THR A 78 -13.26 -45.16 -37.83
C THR A 78 -11.96 -44.44 -38.14
N ILE A 79 -11.07 -45.10 -38.87
CA ILE A 79 -9.82 -44.54 -39.37
C ILE A 79 -10.03 -44.09 -40.81
N LEU A 80 -9.65 -42.84 -41.07
CA LEU A 80 -9.77 -42.15 -42.35
C LEU A 80 -8.37 -41.84 -42.88
N ARG A 81 -8.20 -41.97 -44.19
CA ARG A 81 -6.99 -41.56 -44.91
C ARG A 81 -7.20 -40.21 -45.58
N LEU A 82 -6.31 -39.24 -45.38
CA LEU A 82 -6.41 -37.89 -45.96
C LEU A 82 -6.16 -37.83 -47.48
N ASP A 83 -5.47 -38.82 -48.02
CA ASP A 83 -5.11 -38.99 -49.44
C ASP A 83 -6.05 -39.95 -50.19
N GLY A 84 -7.05 -40.54 -49.51
CA GLY A 84 -8.04 -41.46 -50.08
C GLY A 84 -9.47 -40.92 -50.09
N ASP A 85 -10.39 -41.62 -50.75
CA ASP A 85 -11.83 -41.36 -50.64
C ASP A 85 -12.34 -41.85 -49.27
N ALA A 86 -13.36 -41.20 -48.69
CA ALA A 86 -13.93 -41.56 -47.38
C ALA A 86 -14.48 -43.02 -47.34
N LYS A 87 -14.65 -43.62 -48.53
CA LYS A 87 -15.04 -45.02 -48.74
C LYS A 87 -13.93 -46.04 -48.44
N GLU A 88 -12.66 -45.62 -48.42
CA GLU A 88 -11.51 -46.46 -48.01
C GLU A 88 -11.26 -46.38 -46.49
N SER A 89 -12.32 -46.25 -45.70
CA SER A 89 -12.23 -46.10 -44.25
C SER A 89 -12.24 -47.45 -43.51
N LEU A 90 -11.50 -47.52 -42.41
CA LEU A 90 -11.43 -48.70 -41.55
C LEU A 90 -12.27 -48.47 -40.29
N SER A 91 -13.42 -49.14 -40.20
CA SER A 91 -14.31 -49.04 -39.04
C SER A 91 -14.13 -50.19 -38.05
N PHE A 92 -14.09 -49.84 -36.76
CA PHE A 92 -14.04 -50.76 -35.63
C PHE A 92 -15.40 -50.78 -34.93
N PRO A 93 -16.22 -51.83 -35.12
CA PRO A 93 -17.57 -51.88 -34.58
C PRO A 93 -17.59 -52.15 -33.08
N VAL A 94 -18.67 -51.70 -32.41
CA VAL A 94 -18.93 -51.98 -30.99
C VAL A 94 -20.13 -52.90 -30.82
N ARG A 95 -20.11 -53.73 -29.77
CA ARG A 95 -21.17 -54.72 -29.50
C ARG A 95 -22.55 -54.09 -29.27
N ASN A 96 -22.59 -52.96 -28.56
CA ASN A 96 -23.82 -52.21 -28.27
C ASN A 96 -23.65 -50.77 -28.72
N GLN A 97 -24.58 -50.27 -29.55
CA GLN A 97 -24.56 -48.91 -30.06
C GLN A 97 -24.67 -47.88 -28.92
N ARG A 98 -23.71 -46.94 -28.86
CA ARG A 98 -23.59 -45.91 -27.81
C ARG A 98 -22.67 -44.80 -28.25
N TYR A 99 -22.64 -43.66 -27.56
CA TYR A 99 -21.72 -42.58 -27.98
C TYR A 99 -20.26 -42.92 -27.72
N CYS A 100 -19.41 -42.67 -28.73
CA CYS A 100 -17.97 -42.58 -28.57
C CYS A 100 -17.59 -41.13 -28.20
N ASN A 101 -17.16 -40.92 -26.96
CA ASN A 101 -16.87 -39.60 -26.39
C ASN A 101 -15.43 -39.16 -26.63
N ALA A 102 -14.51 -40.10 -26.81
CA ALA A 102 -13.09 -39.82 -26.93
C ALA A 102 -12.42 -40.88 -27.81
N VAL A 103 -11.47 -40.44 -28.63
CA VAL A 103 -10.61 -41.32 -29.43
C VAL A 103 -9.18 -40.81 -29.30
N ALA A 104 -8.20 -41.72 -29.27
CA ALA A 104 -6.79 -41.34 -29.23
C ALA A 104 -5.91 -42.32 -30.01
N PHE A 105 -4.88 -41.79 -30.68
CA PHE A 105 -3.82 -42.58 -31.31
C PHE A 105 -2.60 -42.76 -30.39
N SER A 106 -1.99 -43.95 -30.44
CA SER A 106 -0.65 -44.21 -29.94
C SER A 106 0.40 -44.01 -31.04
N THR A 107 1.65 -43.79 -30.66
CA THR A 107 2.78 -43.56 -31.59
C THR A 107 3.16 -44.81 -32.39
N HIS A 108 2.82 -46.03 -31.94
CA HIS A 108 3.10 -47.26 -32.68
C HIS A 108 1.86 -47.90 -33.33
N GLY A 109 0.75 -47.16 -33.46
CA GLY A 109 -0.40 -47.56 -34.28
C GLY A 109 -1.56 -48.23 -33.53
N LEU A 110 -1.64 -48.09 -32.20
CA LEU A 110 -2.86 -48.42 -31.44
C LEU A 110 -3.87 -47.28 -31.48
N VAL A 111 -5.15 -47.63 -31.41
CA VAL A 111 -6.27 -46.69 -31.29
C VAL A 111 -7.14 -47.06 -30.10
N ALA A 112 -7.41 -46.08 -29.25
CA ALA A 112 -8.31 -46.21 -28.12
C ALA A 112 -9.65 -45.53 -28.42
N SER A 113 -10.76 -46.20 -28.10
CA SER A 113 -12.11 -45.66 -28.18
C SER A 113 -12.76 -45.65 -26.79
N GLY A 114 -13.16 -44.46 -26.33
CA GLY A 114 -13.85 -44.21 -25.08
C GLY A 114 -15.34 -44.04 -25.29
N LEU A 115 -16.12 -44.89 -24.64
CA LEU A 115 -17.54 -45.08 -24.88
C LEU A 115 -18.38 -44.70 -23.67
N ASP A 116 -19.66 -44.43 -23.92
CA ASP A 116 -20.67 -44.26 -22.88
C ASP A 116 -20.98 -45.55 -22.11
N ARG A 117 -21.68 -45.41 -20.99
CA ARG A 117 -21.99 -46.53 -20.11
C ARG A 117 -23.05 -47.44 -20.72
N VAL A 118 -22.71 -48.72 -20.86
CA VAL A 118 -23.67 -49.82 -21.04
C VAL A 118 -23.43 -50.84 -19.93
N ARG A 119 -24.50 -51.37 -19.34
CA ARG A 119 -24.39 -52.37 -18.27
C ARG A 119 -23.70 -53.62 -18.81
N ASN A 120 -22.73 -54.14 -18.06
CA ASN A 120 -21.99 -55.37 -18.38
C ASN A 120 -21.19 -55.29 -19.70
N ASP A 121 -20.80 -54.08 -20.11
CA ASP A 121 -19.94 -53.86 -21.28
C ASP A 121 -18.77 -52.93 -20.91
N PHE A 122 -17.67 -53.04 -21.64
CA PHE A 122 -16.46 -52.26 -21.41
C PHE A 122 -16.54 -50.92 -22.13
N CYS A 123 -16.13 -49.86 -21.47
CA CYS A 123 -16.25 -48.49 -21.98
C CYS A 123 -14.93 -47.97 -22.56
N LEU A 124 -13.84 -48.72 -22.47
CA LEU A 124 -12.56 -48.43 -23.12
C LEU A 124 -12.12 -49.63 -23.96
N ASN A 125 -12.12 -49.47 -25.28
CA ASN A 125 -11.64 -50.51 -26.19
C ASN A 125 -10.36 -50.04 -26.91
N ILE A 126 -9.36 -50.93 -26.96
CA ILE A 126 -8.08 -50.68 -27.64
C ILE A 126 -8.00 -51.57 -28.89
N TRP A 127 -7.61 -50.99 -30.00
CA TRP A 127 -7.52 -51.61 -31.31
C TRP A 127 -6.12 -51.46 -31.88
N ASP A 128 -5.65 -52.47 -32.61
CA ASP A 128 -4.40 -52.38 -33.37
C ASP A 128 -4.74 -52.08 -34.85
N VAL A 129 -4.33 -50.91 -35.32
CA VAL A 129 -4.62 -50.46 -36.68
C VAL A 129 -3.74 -51.19 -37.70
N ASN A 130 -2.52 -51.57 -37.32
CA ASN A 130 -1.55 -52.19 -38.23
C ASN A 130 -1.98 -53.61 -38.65
N GLN A 131 -2.69 -54.32 -37.78
CA GLN A 131 -3.28 -55.63 -38.09
C GLN A 131 -4.28 -55.57 -39.26
N ARG A 132 -4.96 -54.44 -39.42
CA ARG A 132 -5.97 -54.23 -40.48
C ARG A 132 -5.41 -53.57 -41.74
N LEU A 133 -4.27 -52.88 -41.65
CA LEU A 133 -3.58 -52.23 -42.78
C LEU A 133 -2.57 -53.15 -43.50
N SER A 134 -2.30 -54.35 -42.99
CA SER A 134 -1.27 -55.26 -43.55
C SER A 134 -1.68 -55.87 -44.91
N PRO A 135 -0.76 -55.94 -45.90
CA PRO A 135 -1.05 -56.34 -47.29
C PRO A 135 -1.36 -57.83 -47.50
N ALA A 136 -1.09 -58.69 -46.51
CA ALA A 136 -1.42 -60.11 -46.55
C ALA A 136 -2.86 -60.36 -46.06
N GLY A 137 -3.85 -59.98 -46.89
CA GLY A 137 -5.21 -60.55 -46.88
C GLY A 137 -5.84 -60.92 -45.53
N GLY A 138 -5.75 -60.05 -44.51
CA GLY A 138 -6.36 -60.28 -43.20
C GLY A 138 -7.89 -60.36 -43.33
N SER A 139 -8.44 -61.53 -43.02
CA SER A 139 -9.86 -61.88 -43.15
C SER A 139 -10.82 -60.74 -42.77
N ARG A 140 -11.86 -60.48 -43.58
CA ARG A 140 -13.00 -59.57 -43.28
C ARG A 140 -13.89 -60.08 -42.12
N GLY A 141 -13.31 -60.78 -41.15
CA GLY A 141 -13.98 -61.27 -39.94
C GLY A 141 -14.06 -60.22 -38.83
N PHE A 142 -14.96 -60.47 -37.86
CA PHE A 142 -15.05 -59.69 -36.62
C PHE A 142 -13.72 -59.74 -35.87
N THR A 143 -13.04 -58.60 -35.75
CA THR A 143 -11.86 -58.48 -34.87
C THR A 143 -12.36 -58.07 -33.51
N GLU A 144 -12.01 -58.83 -32.48
CA GLU A 144 -12.19 -58.37 -31.10
C GLU A 144 -11.13 -57.32 -30.76
N PRO A 145 -11.45 -56.32 -29.91
CA PRO A 145 -10.46 -55.34 -29.48
C PRO A 145 -9.34 -56.02 -28.70
N LEU A 146 -8.11 -55.54 -28.89
CA LEU A 146 -6.88 -56.01 -28.24
C LEU A 146 -7.02 -55.99 -26.71
N ARG A 147 -7.64 -54.94 -26.17
CA ARG A 147 -7.96 -54.81 -24.75
C ARG A 147 -9.35 -54.20 -24.57
N LYS A 148 -10.08 -54.71 -23.59
CA LYS A 148 -11.36 -54.17 -23.09
C LYS A 148 -11.15 -53.78 -21.62
N LEU A 149 -11.30 -52.49 -21.32
CA LEU A 149 -11.00 -51.88 -20.03
C LEU A 149 -12.20 -51.01 -19.55
N ALA A 150 -12.17 -50.56 -18.29
CA ALA A 150 -13.23 -49.73 -17.69
C ALA A 150 -14.64 -50.36 -17.80
N SER A 151 -14.90 -51.39 -17.00
CA SER A 151 -16.16 -52.13 -17.02
C SER A 151 -17.32 -51.27 -16.53
N SER A 152 -18.32 -51.01 -17.38
CA SER A 152 -19.49 -50.17 -17.08
C SER A 152 -19.17 -48.75 -16.58
N GLU A 153 -17.97 -48.24 -16.88
CA GLU A 153 -17.45 -46.94 -16.42
C GLU A 153 -17.25 -46.00 -17.61
N PRO A 154 -18.14 -45.01 -17.82
CA PRO A 154 -18.12 -44.19 -19.03
C PRO A 154 -16.86 -43.32 -19.12
N ILE A 155 -16.23 -43.31 -20.30
CA ILE A 155 -15.01 -42.56 -20.56
C ILE A 155 -15.33 -41.22 -21.22
N THR A 156 -14.73 -40.14 -20.73
CA THR A 156 -14.96 -38.76 -21.19
C THR A 156 -13.80 -38.17 -21.98
N SER A 157 -12.57 -38.61 -21.71
CA SER A 157 -11.38 -38.16 -22.45
C SER A 157 -10.27 -39.20 -22.36
N ILE A 158 -9.38 -39.25 -23.36
CA ILE A 158 -8.32 -40.26 -23.50
C ILE A 158 -7.09 -39.60 -24.13
N LYS A 159 -5.89 -39.93 -23.62
CA LYS A 159 -4.60 -39.67 -24.28
C LYS A 159 -3.58 -40.79 -24.01
N PHE A 160 -2.75 -41.09 -25.00
CA PHE A 160 -1.57 -41.95 -24.84
C PHE A 160 -0.37 -41.11 -24.41
N PHE A 161 0.50 -41.71 -23.60
CA PHE A 161 1.83 -41.16 -23.36
C PHE A 161 2.73 -41.45 -24.56
N ARG A 162 3.76 -40.61 -24.79
CA ARG A 162 4.72 -40.82 -25.88
C ARG A 162 6.00 -41.45 -25.35
N ASP A 163 6.35 -41.18 -24.09
CA ASP A 163 7.47 -41.83 -23.40
C ASP A 163 7.24 -43.34 -23.24
N GLN A 164 5.99 -43.73 -22.96
CA GLN A 164 5.53 -45.10 -22.80
C GLN A 164 4.25 -45.29 -23.62
N PRO A 165 4.36 -45.71 -24.89
CA PRO A 165 3.23 -45.67 -25.82
C PRO A 165 2.19 -46.78 -25.57
N ASP A 166 2.50 -47.73 -24.70
CA ASP A 166 1.58 -48.73 -24.15
C ASP A 166 0.81 -48.23 -22.91
N THR A 167 1.08 -47.00 -22.45
CA THR A 167 0.42 -46.41 -21.30
C THR A 167 -0.60 -45.38 -21.76
N ILE A 168 -1.78 -45.40 -21.15
CA ILE A 168 -2.91 -44.53 -21.51
C ILE A 168 -3.51 -43.87 -20.28
N VAL A 169 -3.81 -42.58 -20.37
CA VAL A 169 -4.57 -41.84 -19.36
C VAL A 169 -6.00 -41.60 -19.83
N THR A 170 -6.95 -41.79 -18.93
CA THR A 170 -8.38 -41.74 -19.21
C THR A 170 -9.14 -40.98 -18.13
N GLY A 171 -10.11 -40.19 -18.56
CA GLY A 171 -11.08 -39.56 -17.67
C GLY A 171 -12.32 -40.43 -17.56
N VAL A 172 -12.64 -40.90 -16.34
CA VAL A 172 -13.85 -41.65 -16.02
C VAL A 172 -14.89 -40.69 -15.47
N LYS A 173 -16.05 -40.61 -16.12
CA LYS A 173 -17.07 -39.57 -15.87
C LYS A 173 -17.38 -39.40 -14.38
N GLY A 174 -17.06 -38.23 -13.83
CA GLY A 174 -17.43 -37.80 -12.48
C GLY A 174 -16.76 -38.56 -11.33
N GLN A 175 -15.73 -39.37 -11.60
CA GLN A 175 -15.12 -40.22 -10.57
C GLN A 175 -13.59 -40.15 -10.52
N PHE A 176 -12.90 -40.41 -11.64
CA PHE A 176 -11.45 -40.61 -11.62
C PHE A 176 -10.76 -40.11 -12.89
N VAL A 177 -9.50 -39.69 -12.75
CA VAL A 177 -8.51 -39.79 -13.83
C VAL A 177 -7.69 -41.06 -13.58
N ARG A 178 -7.61 -41.96 -14.56
CA ARG A 178 -6.93 -43.26 -14.43
C ARG A 178 -5.88 -43.47 -15.49
N ILE A 179 -4.76 -44.06 -15.09
CA ILE A 179 -3.68 -44.50 -15.97
C ILE A 179 -3.74 -46.02 -16.05
N TYR A 180 -3.72 -46.56 -17.27
CA TYR A 180 -3.62 -47.99 -17.54
C TYR A 180 -2.33 -48.27 -18.31
N ASP A 181 -1.53 -49.23 -17.85
CA ASP A 181 -0.47 -49.83 -18.65
C ASP A 181 -1.04 -51.07 -19.37
N LEU A 182 -1.01 -51.05 -20.70
CA LEU A 182 -1.56 -52.13 -21.53
C LEU A 182 -0.73 -53.42 -21.45
N ARG A 183 0.47 -53.40 -20.85
CA ARG A 183 1.31 -54.58 -20.64
C ARG A 183 0.97 -55.30 -19.34
N GLU A 184 0.39 -54.60 -18.37
CA GLU A 184 0.00 -55.16 -17.08
C GLU A 184 -1.28 -56.03 -17.20
N GLY A 185 -1.54 -56.89 -16.20
CA GLY A 185 -2.60 -57.92 -16.17
C GLY A 185 -4.04 -57.41 -16.36
N PRO A 186 -5.08 -58.26 -16.25
CA PRO A 186 -6.39 -57.97 -16.81
C PRO A 186 -7.13 -56.85 -16.06
N GLY A 187 -7.10 -55.64 -16.60
CA GLY A 187 -8.14 -54.62 -16.39
C GLY A 187 -7.93 -53.61 -15.25
N ASN A 188 -6.92 -53.80 -14.40
CA ASN A 188 -6.67 -52.88 -13.28
C ASN A 188 -5.89 -51.63 -13.75
N PRO A 189 -6.24 -50.43 -13.24
CA PRO A 189 -5.45 -49.23 -13.49
C PRO A 189 -4.13 -49.27 -12.72
N SER A 190 -3.04 -48.84 -13.36
CA SER A 190 -1.72 -48.69 -12.75
C SER A 190 -1.68 -47.50 -11.77
N LEU A 191 -2.47 -46.45 -12.03
CA LEU A 191 -2.64 -45.31 -11.12
C LEU A 191 -4.05 -44.72 -11.24
N GLN A 192 -4.60 -44.20 -10.15
CA GLN A 192 -5.91 -43.53 -10.15
C GLN A 192 -5.92 -42.29 -9.25
N PHE A 193 -6.58 -41.24 -9.74
CA PHE A 193 -6.78 -39.98 -9.06
C PHE A 193 -8.28 -39.74 -8.86
N PRO A 194 -8.81 -39.75 -7.62
CA PRO A 194 -10.22 -39.44 -7.36
C PRO A 194 -10.50 -37.97 -7.67
N THR A 195 -11.33 -37.69 -8.67
CA THR A 195 -11.63 -36.32 -9.11
C THR A 195 -12.85 -36.23 -10.01
N ARG A 196 -13.49 -35.06 -10.01
CA ARG A 196 -14.51 -34.70 -11.00
C ARG A 196 -13.92 -34.03 -12.25
N CYS A 197 -12.65 -33.60 -12.20
CA CYS A 197 -11.92 -33.00 -13.32
C CYS A 197 -11.49 -34.09 -14.30
N VAL A 198 -12.37 -34.50 -15.22
CA VAL A 198 -12.15 -35.67 -16.10
C VAL A 198 -12.31 -35.35 -17.60
N HIS A 199 -12.47 -34.08 -17.95
CA HIS A 199 -12.59 -33.63 -19.33
C HIS A 199 -11.29 -32.96 -19.81
N ASN A 200 -11.16 -32.83 -21.13
CA ASN A 200 -10.05 -32.14 -21.82
C ASN A 200 -8.66 -32.54 -21.32
N LEU A 201 -8.40 -33.85 -21.20
CA LEU A 201 -7.07 -34.35 -20.84
C LEU A 201 -5.99 -33.79 -21.78
N ALA A 202 -4.92 -33.31 -21.17
CA ALA A 202 -3.71 -32.83 -21.83
C ALA A 202 -2.48 -33.32 -21.05
N ILE A 203 -1.47 -33.81 -21.76
CA ILE A 203 -0.19 -34.23 -21.19
C ILE A 203 0.82 -33.12 -21.54
N ASP A 204 1.69 -32.74 -20.61
CA ASP A 204 2.77 -31.79 -20.91
C ASP A 204 3.74 -32.46 -21.88
N TRP A 205 3.94 -31.81 -23.04
CA TRP A 205 4.75 -32.33 -24.14
C TRP A 205 6.23 -32.45 -23.80
N LEU A 206 6.72 -31.61 -22.89
CA LEU A 206 8.13 -31.56 -22.51
C LEU A 206 8.39 -32.29 -21.19
N ASP A 207 7.38 -32.49 -20.35
CA ASP A 207 7.45 -33.24 -19.10
C ASP A 207 6.17 -34.09 -18.89
N GLU A 208 6.14 -35.29 -19.48
CA GLU A 208 4.95 -36.17 -19.48
C GLU A 208 4.56 -36.71 -18.09
N ASN A 209 5.29 -36.32 -17.03
CA ASN A 209 4.87 -36.58 -15.67
C ASN A 209 3.61 -35.79 -15.28
N TYR A 210 3.38 -34.64 -15.92
CA TYR A 210 2.26 -33.75 -15.63
C TYR A 210 1.10 -33.93 -16.60
N ILE A 211 -0.09 -34.11 -16.04
CA ILE A 211 -1.32 -34.32 -16.78
C ILE A 211 -2.32 -33.27 -16.31
N ALA A 212 -2.93 -32.53 -17.22
CA ALA A 212 -3.98 -31.56 -16.90
C ALA A 212 -5.36 -32.09 -17.30
N SER A 213 -6.37 -31.82 -16.48
CA SER A 213 -7.77 -32.13 -16.76
C SER A 213 -8.69 -31.05 -16.17
N CYS A 214 -9.93 -30.97 -16.63
CA CYS A 214 -10.84 -29.92 -16.17
C CYS A 214 -12.29 -30.36 -15.97
N ILE A 215 -13.05 -29.52 -15.25
CA ILE A 215 -14.51 -29.51 -15.25
C ILE A 215 -14.95 -28.38 -16.19
N PRO A 216 -15.65 -28.68 -17.30
CA PRO A 216 -15.90 -27.70 -18.34
C PRO A 216 -16.97 -26.65 -17.97
N SER A 217 -17.93 -26.96 -17.09
CA SER A 217 -19.08 -26.09 -16.78
C SER A 217 -19.26 -25.87 -15.26
N ASN A 218 -20.04 -24.85 -14.87
CA ASN A 218 -20.38 -24.43 -13.50
C ASN A 218 -19.21 -23.83 -12.70
N GLU A 219 -18.18 -24.61 -12.38
CA GLU A 219 -17.09 -24.21 -11.47
C GLU A 219 -15.77 -23.91 -12.20
N SER A 220 -15.68 -24.20 -13.51
CA SER A 220 -14.51 -23.98 -14.38
C SER A 220 -13.17 -24.27 -13.68
N THR A 221 -12.98 -25.51 -13.22
CA THR A 221 -11.80 -25.91 -12.47
C THR A 221 -10.84 -26.71 -13.35
N ILE A 222 -9.54 -26.43 -13.25
CA ILE A 222 -8.46 -27.17 -13.91
C ILE A 222 -7.57 -27.79 -12.82
N CYS A 223 -7.31 -29.09 -12.93
CA CYS A 223 -6.37 -29.81 -12.07
C CYS A 223 -5.16 -30.25 -12.88
N VAL A 224 -3.98 -30.19 -12.27
CA VAL A 224 -2.75 -30.79 -12.78
C VAL A 224 -2.35 -31.93 -11.85
N TRP A 225 -2.05 -33.09 -12.43
CA TRP A 225 -1.73 -34.35 -11.76
C TRP A 225 -0.29 -34.72 -12.05
N ASP A 226 0.39 -35.30 -11.07
CA ASP A 226 1.74 -35.85 -11.23
C ASP A 226 1.68 -37.38 -11.19
N ARG A 227 2.04 -38.05 -12.29
CA ARG A 227 2.00 -39.52 -12.38
C ARG A 227 3.01 -40.21 -11.45
N ARG A 228 4.02 -39.49 -10.94
CA ARG A 228 5.04 -40.02 -10.02
C ARG A 228 4.52 -40.25 -8.60
N VAL A 229 3.33 -39.75 -8.27
CA VAL A 229 2.67 -39.97 -6.96
C VAL A 229 2.51 -41.46 -6.63
N GLY A 230 2.42 -42.34 -7.64
CA GLY A 230 2.39 -43.79 -7.46
C GLY A 230 3.68 -44.42 -6.91
N SER A 231 4.82 -43.71 -6.95
CA SER A 231 6.14 -44.19 -6.51
C SER A 231 6.42 -43.96 -5.01
N ARG A 232 5.43 -43.54 -4.21
CA ARG A 232 5.64 -43.31 -2.76
C ARG A 232 5.95 -44.63 -2.05
N LEU A 233 7.11 -44.69 -1.39
CA LEU A 233 7.42 -45.71 -0.37
C LEU A 233 6.33 -45.65 0.71
N THR A 234 5.62 -46.73 0.95
CA THR A 234 4.84 -46.91 2.18
C THR A 234 5.82 -47.06 3.35
N SER A 235 6.23 -45.95 3.97
CA SER A 235 7.06 -45.97 5.17
C SER A 235 6.20 -45.81 6.44
N PRO A 236 6.37 -46.66 7.47
CA PRO A 236 5.56 -46.61 8.69
C PRO A 236 6.05 -45.50 9.63
N SER A 237 5.13 -44.62 10.03
CA SER A 237 5.11 -43.80 11.27
C SER A 237 6.38 -43.08 11.74
N MET A 238 6.34 -41.74 11.75
CA MET A 238 6.88 -40.93 12.85
C MET A 238 5.98 -39.72 13.10
N GLY A 239 5.63 -39.52 14.38
CA GLY A 239 4.49 -38.71 14.80
C GLY A 239 4.64 -37.21 14.56
N SER A 240 3.56 -36.60 14.06
CA SER A 240 3.26 -35.18 14.25
C SER A 240 1.74 -35.02 14.23
N SER A 241 1.24 -34.40 15.29
CA SER A 241 -0.16 -34.15 15.57
C SER A 241 -0.76 -33.15 14.57
N ALA A 242 -1.44 -33.67 13.56
CA ALA A 242 -2.51 -32.98 12.85
C ALA A 242 -3.60 -34.00 12.54
N SER A 243 -4.77 -33.78 13.12
CA SER A 243 -5.98 -34.55 12.92
C SER A 243 -6.46 -34.45 11.47
N VAL A 244 -6.22 -35.48 10.66
CA VAL A 244 -7.17 -36.13 9.74
C VAL A 244 -6.57 -37.49 9.38
N ALA A 245 -7.21 -38.58 9.81
CA ALA A 245 -7.01 -39.87 9.17
C ALA A 245 -7.65 -39.78 7.79
N ASP A 246 -6.85 -39.65 6.73
CA ASP A 246 -7.35 -39.84 5.37
C ASP A 246 -6.55 -40.94 4.68
N SER A 247 -7.29 -41.94 4.21
CA SER A 247 -6.85 -42.94 3.24
C SER A 247 -5.94 -42.31 2.17
N GLY A 248 -4.95 -43.05 1.65
CA GLY A 248 -3.96 -42.56 0.67
C GLY A 248 -4.55 -42.08 -0.67
N GLN A 249 -5.28 -40.96 -0.66
CA GLN A 249 -5.87 -40.33 -1.82
C GLN A 249 -4.82 -39.43 -2.49
N ALA A 250 -4.50 -39.73 -3.75
CA ALA A 250 -3.63 -38.91 -4.57
C ALA A 250 -4.29 -37.55 -4.83
N THR A 251 -3.82 -36.50 -4.13
CA THR A 251 -4.25 -35.12 -4.32
C THR A 251 -3.71 -34.55 -5.64
N PRO A 252 -4.41 -33.58 -6.27
CA PRO A 252 -3.86 -32.86 -7.42
C PRO A 252 -2.58 -32.13 -7.03
N ALA A 253 -1.60 -32.10 -7.93
CA ALA A 253 -0.36 -31.35 -7.74
C ALA A 253 -0.61 -29.83 -7.79
N LEU A 254 -1.58 -29.40 -8.60
CA LEU A 254 -2.05 -28.01 -8.65
C LEU A 254 -3.54 -27.98 -8.98
N GLU A 255 -4.30 -27.13 -8.28
CA GLU A 255 -5.73 -26.93 -8.51
C GLU A 255 -6.02 -25.44 -8.80
N LEU A 256 -6.60 -25.16 -9.96
CA LEU A 256 -6.97 -23.83 -10.43
C LEU A 256 -8.51 -23.73 -10.44
N LYS A 257 -9.08 -23.00 -9.48
CA LYS A 257 -10.54 -22.80 -9.34
C LYS A 257 -10.98 -21.50 -10.00
N ASN A 258 -12.24 -21.44 -10.44
CA ASN A 258 -12.85 -20.24 -11.04
C ASN A 258 -12.00 -19.65 -12.18
N VAL A 259 -11.46 -20.52 -13.03
CA VAL A 259 -10.57 -20.14 -14.14
C VAL A 259 -11.25 -19.15 -15.08
N PHE A 260 -12.55 -19.33 -15.32
CA PHE A 260 -13.37 -18.42 -16.10
C PHE A 260 -14.66 -18.04 -15.36
N HIS A 261 -15.40 -17.07 -15.90
CA HIS A 261 -16.68 -16.65 -15.33
C HIS A 261 -17.69 -17.83 -15.38
N PRO A 262 -18.56 -18.04 -14.38
CA PRO A 262 -19.47 -19.19 -14.30
C PRO A 262 -20.40 -19.39 -15.53
N LYS A 263 -20.64 -18.31 -16.29
CA LYS A 263 -21.43 -18.33 -17.54
C LYS A 263 -20.67 -18.88 -18.76
N SER A 264 -19.36 -19.11 -18.62
CA SER A 264 -18.49 -19.57 -19.70
C SER A 264 -17.98 -20.98 -19.41
N SER A 265 -17.82 -21.80 -20.45
CA SER A 265 -17.32 -23.17 -20.33
C SER A 265 -15.94 -23.35 -20.93
N ILE A 266 -15.13 -24.26 -20.40
CA ILE A 266 -13.80 -24.60 -20.92
C ILE A 266 -13.97 -25.47 -22.16
N TRP A 267 -13.53 -24.98 -23.32
CA TRP A 267 -13.59 -25.68 -24.60
C TRP A 267 -12.34 -26.48 -24.92
N SER A 268 -11.15 -26.00 -24.52
CA SER A 268 -9.88 -26.66 -24.85
C SER A 268 -8.83 -26.39 -23.77
N LEU A 269 -7.96 -27.37 -23.57
CA LEU A 269 -6.83 -27.35 -22.65
C LEU A 269 -5.62 -28.01 -23.34
N ARG A 270 -4.49 -27.30 -23.43
CA ARG A 270 -3.27 -27.76 -24.12
C ARG A 270 -2.02 -27.21 -23.48
N PHE A 271 -1.02 -28.06 -23.27
CA PHE A 271 0.33 -27.62 -22.92
C PHE A 271 1.08 -27.10 -24.15
N SER A 272 1.98 -26.16 -23.93
CA SER A 272 2.94 -25.70 -24.92
C SER A 272 3.89 -26.83 -25.29
N ARG A 273 4.27 -26.93 -26.57
CA ARG A 273 5.33 -27.86 -27.02
C ARG A 273 6.71 -27.22 -26.99
N THR A 274 6.80 -25.91 -26.75
CA THR A 274 8.07 -25.15 -26.75
C THR A 274 8.52 -24.72 -25.36
N ASN A 275 7.59 -24.50 -24.43
CA ASN A 275 7.87 -23.98 -23.09
C ASN A 275 7.36 -24.95 -22.01
N ARG A 276 8.28 -25.49 -21.19
CA ARG A 276 7.94 -26.42 -20.09
C ARG A 276 6.97 -25.77 -19.11
N GLY A 277 5.95 -26.50 -18.65
CA GLY A 277 5.00 -26.01 -17.65
C GLY A 277 4.05 -24.91 -18.13
N SER A 278 4.02 -24.57 -19.41
CA SER A 278 3.06 -23.61 -19.96
C SER A 278 1.78 -24.31 -20.40
N LEU A 279 0.67 -24.00 -19.72
CA LEU A 279 -0.66 -24.58 -19.95
C LEU A 279 -1.63 -23.51 -20.44
N ALA A 280 -2.20 -23.69 -21.62
CA ALA A 280 -3.21 -22.79 -22.18
C ALA A 280 -4.62 -23.37 -22.05
N ALA A 281 -5.59 -22.52 -21.70
CA ALA A 281 -7.01 -22.85 -21.59
C ALA A 281 -7.86 -21.85 -22.37
N LEU A 282 -8.85 -22.34 -23.12
CA LEU A 282 -9.78 -21.54 -23.92
C LEU A 282 -11.22 -21.69 -23.40
N SER A 283 -11.92 -20.58 -23.25
CA SER A 283 -13.33 -20.54 -22.88
C SER A 283 -14.28 -20.40 -24.09
N SER A 284 -15.58 -20.58 -23.83
CA SER A 284 -16.66 -20.39 -24.80
C SER A 284 -16.88 -18.96 -25.31
N ASN A 285 -16.40 -17.95 -24.59
CA ASN A 285 -16.46 -16.55 -24.99
C ASN A 285 -15.13 -16.03 -25.58
N GLY A 286 -14.23 -16.94 -25.98
CA GLY A 286 -12.96 -16.58 -26.63
C GLY A 286 -11.87 -16.07 -25.67
N HIS A 287 -12.04 -16.29 -24.36
CA HIS A 287 -11.00 -15.98 -23.37
C HIS A 287 -9.92 -17.05 -23.43
N LEU A 288 -8.74 -16.68 -23.92
CA LEU A 288 -7.56 -17.55 -23.93
C LEU A 288 -6.62 -17.14 -22.79
N LYS A 289 -6.44 -18.04 -21.82
CA LYS A 289 -5.52 -17.86 -20.69
C LYS A 289 -4.31 -18.79 -20.83
N ASN A 290 -3.14 -18.28 -20.51
CA ASN A 290 -1.91 -19.07 -20.36
C ASN A 290 -1.47 -19.07 -18.89
N TYR A 291 -1.15 -20.26 -18.38
CA TYR A 291 -0.65 -20.52 -17.04
C TYR A 291 0.79 -21.00 -17.14
N ASP A 292 1.71 -20.29 -16.51
CA ASP A 292 3.08 -20.74 -16.37
C ASP A 292 3.25 -21.42 -15.02
N ILE A 293 3.46 -22.72 -15.04
CA ILE A 293 3.62 -23.58 -13.86
C ILE A 293 5.12 -23.75 -13.63
N ALA A 294 5.57 -23.39 -12.43
CA ALA A 294 6.94 -23.56 -11.99
C ALA A 294 7.02 -24.65 -10.92
N LYS A 295 8.22 -25.21 -10.76
CA LYS A 295 8.57 -26.18 -9.72
C LYS A 295 9.25 -25.44 -8.57
N ASP A 296 9.01 -25.86 -7.34
CA ASP A 296 9.73 -25.33 -6.19
C ASP A 296 11.24 -25.60 -6.33
N TYR A 297 12.04 -24.61 -5.94
CA TYR A 297 13.49 -24.78 -5.90
C TYR A 297 13.86 -25.70 -4.75
N LEU A 298 14.38 -26.89 -5.08
CA LEU A 298 14.95 -27.83 -4.13
C LEU A 298 16.49 -27.69 -4.17
N PRO A 299 17.16 -27.37 -3.04
CA PRO A 299 18.61 -27.30 -2.98
C PRO A 299 19.27 -28.62 -3.41
N GLU A 300 20.41 -28.54 -4.09
CA GLU A 300 21.11 -29.70 -4.66
C GLU A 300 21.51 -30.73 -3.61
N GLU A 301 21.73 -30.30 -2.36
CA GLU A 301 22.05 -31.14 -1.19
C GLU A 301 20.94 -32.17 -0.91
N TYR A 302 19.67 -31.77 -1.03
CA TYR A 302 18.54 -32.67 -0.84
C TYR A 302 18.40 -33.68 -1.97
N ARG A 303 18.66 -33.25 -3.23
CA ARG A 303 18.62 -34.15 -4.39
C ARG A 303 19.73 -35.20 -4.32
N SER A 304 20.94 -34.75 -3.98
CA SER A 304 22.13 -35.60 -3.81
C SER A 304 21.92 -36.64 -2.71
N SER A 305 21.33 -36.24 -1.57
CA SER A 305 21.05 -37.17 -0.47
C SER A 305 20.08 -38.29 -0.87
N ILE A 306 19.05 -38.00 -1.67
CA ILE A 306 18.10 -39.00 -2.17
C ILE A 306 18.79 -39.94 -3.18
N ASP A 307 19.61 -39.40 -4.07
CA ASP A 307 20.34 -40.18 -5.07
C ASP A 307 21.47 -41.04 -4.44
N GLU A 308 22.11 -40.59 -3.36
CA GLU A 308 23.09 -41.39 -2.61
C GLU A 308 22.43 -42.55 -1.85
N THR A 309 21.23 -42.33 -1.30
CA THR A 309 20.53 -43.34 -0.49
C THR A 309 19.76 -44.36 -1.32
N LEU A 310 19.19 -43.96 -2.45
CA LEU A 310 18.31 -44.79 -3.28
C LEU A 310 18.89 -45.10 -4.68
N GLY A 311 20.12 -44.69 -4.95
CA GLY A 311 20.78 -44.86 -6.24
C GLY A 311 20.64 -43.65 -7.17
N GLN A 312 21.63 -43.46 -8.05
CA GLN A 312 21.70 -42.31 -8.96
C GLN A 312 20.44 -42.19 -9.82
N GLY A 313 19.81 -41.01 -9.77
CA GLY A 313 18.62 -40.68 -10.57
C GLY A 313 17.28 -41.00 -9.90
N SER A 314 17.29 -41.56 -8.69
CA SER A 314 16.07 -41.86 -7.91
C SER A 314 15.27 -40.61 -7.55
N SER A 315 15.92 -39.46 -7.35
CA SER A 315 15.29 -38.16 -7.10
C SER A 315 14.32 -37.71 -8.19
N ARG A 316 14.50 -38.16 -9.44
CA ARG A 316 13.62 -37.84 -10.58
C ARG A 316 12.29 -38.61 -10.57
N ASN A 317 12.24 -39.73 -9.85
CA ASN A 317 11.07 -40.61 -9.76
C ASN A 317 10.07 -40.16 -8.68
N TYR A 318 10.41 -39.13 -7.91
CA TYR A 318 9.54 -38.57 -6.87
C TYR A 318 8.72 -37.38 -7.39
N PRO A 319 7.48 -37.20 -6.87
CA PRO A 319 6.65 -36.06 -7.22
C PRO A 319 7.28 -34.75 -6.74
N GLU A 320 7.23 -33.71 -7.57
CA GLU A 320 7.76 -32.38 -7.26
C GLU A 320 6.61 -31.42 -6.96
N SER A 321 6.79 -30.55 -5.95
CA SER A 321 5.85 -29.48 -5.66
C SER A 321 5.86 -28.43 -6.78
N VAL A 322 4.67 -28.05 -7.24
CA VAL A 322 4.46 -27.10 -8.34
C VAL A 322 3.53 -25.98 -7.92
N TYR A 323 3.79 -24.78 -8.43
CA TYR A 323 2.97 -23.60 -8.19
C TYR A 323 2.77 -22.80 -9.46
N THR A 324 1.74 -21.94 -9.46
CA THR A 324 1.49 -21.03 -10.59
C THR A 324 2.40 -19.82 -10.47
N LYS A 325 3.35 -19.68 -11.39
CA LYS A 325 4.28 -18.53 -11.43
C LYS A 325 3.62 -17.30 -12.05
N HIS A 326 2.95 -17.48 -13.18
CA HIS A 326 2.24 -16.40 -13.88
C HIS A 326 0.93 -16.89 -14.48
N VAL A 327 -0.07 -16.00 -14.49
CA VAL A 327 -1.32 -16.16 -15.23
C VAL A 327 -1.45 -15.00 -16.20
N ARG A 328 -1.65 -15.28 -17.48
CA ARG A 328 -1.71 -14.27 -18.54
C ARG A 328 -2.97 -14.42 -19.36
N ASP A 329 -3.69 -13.32 -19.54
CA ASP A 329 -4.75 -13.22 -20.53
C ASP A 329 -4.11 -12.97 -21.91
N VAL A 330 -4.10 -14.00 -22.75
CA VAL A 330 -3.59 -13.91 -24.12
C VAL A 330 -4.63 -13.23 -25.01
N CYS A 331 -5.90 -13.64 -24.88
CA CYS A 331 -7.05 -13.00 -25.51
C CYS A 331 -8.11 -12.74 -24.44
N VAL A 332 -8.62 -11.50 -24.39
CA VAL A 332 -9.74 -11.14 -23.51
C VAL A 332 -11.06 -11.69 -24.08
N PRO A 333 -12.08 -11.92 -23.24
CA PRO A 333 -13.38 -12.36 -23.73
C PRO A 333 -14.07 -11.26 -24.56
N PHE A 334 -14.87 -11.66 -25.55
CA PHE A 334 -15.52 -10.70 -26.45
C PHE A 334 -16.51 -9.77 -25.71
N ASP A 335 -17.09 -10.23 -24.59
CA ASP A 335 -18.07 -9.52 -23.76
C ASP A 335 -17.45 -8.73 -22.59
N ASN A 336 -16.14 -8.43 -22.64
CA ASN A 336 -15.47 -7.66 -21.59
C ASN A 336 -15.99 -6.20 -21.53
N PRO A 337 -16.29 -5.63 -20.33
CA PRO A 337 -16.88 -4.30 -20.20
C PRO A 337 -16.00 -3.15 -20.70
N THR A 338 -14.67 -3.32 -20.74
CA THR A 338 -13.73 -2.25 -21.13
C THR A 338 -12.91 -2.58 -22.37
N ARG A 339 -12.71 -3.87 -22.66
CA ARG A 339 -11.83 -4.36 -23.76
C ARG A 339 -12.51 -5.37 -24.68
N GLY A 340 -13.84 -5.42 -24.68
CA GLY A 340 -14.62 -6.32 -25.53
C GLY A 340 -14.49 -5.99 -27.02
N TYR A 341 -14.87 -6.94 -27.87
CA TYR A 341 -14.82 -6.81 -29.32
C TYR A 341 -15.96 -7.60 -29.97
N LYS A 342 -16.11 -7.51 -31.30
CA LYS A 342 -17.20 -8.19 -32.01
C LYS A 342 -17.10 -9.70 -31.81
N GLY A 343 -18.20 -10.35 -31.43
CA GLY A 343 -18.22 -11.79 -31.16
C GLY A 343 -17.75 -12.69 -32.32
N LYS A 344 -17.71 -12.18 -33.55
CA LYS A 344 -17.17 -12.87 -34.74
C LYS A 344 -15.65 -12.96 -34.76
N ASP A 345 -14.95 -12.08 -34.07
CA ASP A 345 -13.47 -12.05 -34.07
C ASP A 345 -12.89 -12.89 -32.91
N ARG A 346 -13.76 -13.62 -32.17
CA ARG A 346 -13.35 -14.39 -31.00
C ARG A 346 -12.54 -15.61 -31.39
N VAL A 347 -11.62 -16.01 -30.53
CA VAL A 347 -10.91 -17.28 -30.69
C VAL A 347 -11.85 -18.45 -30.41
N VAL A 348 -11.98 -19.36 -31.37
CA VAL A 348 -12.90 -20.53 -31.27
C VAL A 348 -12.17 -21.80 -30.89
N CYS A 349 -10.96 -22.00 -31.41
CA CYS A 349 -10.11 -23.13 -31.07
C CYS A 349 -8.63 -22.77 -31.25
N PHE A 350 -7.75 -23.55 -30.61
CA PHE A 350 -6.31 -23.36 -30.71
C PHE A 350 -5.53 -24.68 -30.54
N ASP A 351 -4.28 -24.68 -30.99
CA ASP A 351 -3.29 -25.73 -30.73
C ASP A 351 -1.88 -25.14 -30.56
N SER A 352 -1.05 -25.77 -29.73
CA SER A 352 0.31 -25.28 -29.47
C SER A 352 1.26 -25.59 -30.63
N LEU A 353 2.10 -24.62 -30.99
CA LEU A 353 3.15 -24.80 -31.98
C LEU A 353 4.29 -25.66 -31.41
N ASN A 354 4.98 -26.40 -32.28
CA ASN A 354 6.23 -27.09 -31.95
C ASN A 354 7.49 -26.25 -32.28
N LEU A 355 7.30 -25.06 -32.88
CA LEU A 355 8.36 -24.14 -33.27
C LEU A 355 8.33 -22.90 -32.38
N SER A 356 9.49 -22.50 -31.85
CA SER A 356 9.62 -21.27 -31.07
C SER A 356 9.79 -20.09 -32.02
N LEU A 357 8.70 -19.38 -32.29
CA LEU A 357 8.72 -18.10 -33.01
C LEU A 357 9.11 -16.93 -32.10
N SER A 358 9.00 -17.14 -30.78
CA SER A 358 9.30 -16.17 -29.73
C SER A 358 9.73 -16.90 -28.45
N PRO A 359 10.35 -16.22 -27.48
CA PRO A 359 10.66 -16.82 -26.17
C PRO A 359 9.38 -17.18 -25.38
N GLN A 360 8.24 -16.58 -25.72
CA GLN A 360 6.94 -16.87 -25.13
C GLN A 360 6.21 -17.97 -25.92
N PRO A 361 5.31 -18.73 -25.27
CA PRO A 361 4.55 -19.77 -25.93
C PRO A 361 3.65 -19.17 -27.02
N SER A 362 3.71 -19.79 -28.20
CA SER A 362 2.91 -19.44 -29.37
C SER A 362 1.96 -20.58 -29.74
N ALA A 363 0.77 -20.23 -30.20
CA ALA A 363 -0.27 -21.16 -30.60
C ALA A 363 -0.88 -20.73 -31.94
N ILE A 364 -1.31 -21.70 -32.73
CA ILE A 364 -2.19 -21.46 -33.87
C ILE A 364 -3.64 -21.44 -33.37
N ALA A 365 -4.46 -20.51 -33.86
CA ALA A 365 -5.84 -20.35 -33.46
C ALA A 365 -6.73 -20.02 -34.66
N LEU A 366 -8.01 -20.39 -34.57
CA LEU A 366 -9.04 -19.94 -35.51
C LEU A 366 -9.87 -18.82 -34.87
N ASP A 367 -10.13 -17.76 -35.63
CA ASP A 367 -11.15 -16.76 -35.30
C ASP A 367 -12.57 -17.30 -35.58
N GLY A 368 -13.60 -16.52 -35.25
CA GLY A 368 -14.99 -16.89 -35.50
C GLY A 368 -15.41 -16.84 -36.97
N ASN A 369 -14.56 -16.35 -37.87
CA ASN A 369 -14.75 -16.41 -39.32
C ASN A 369 -14.04 -17.63 -39.94
N GLY A 370 -13.32 -18.43 -39.13
CA GLY A 370 -12.57 -19.60 -39.59
C GLY A 370 -11.21 -19.27 -40.19
N GLN A 371 -10.67 -18.06 -39.99
CA GLN A 371 -9.35 -17.67 -40.46
C GLN A 371 -8.27 -18.09 -39.46
N PRO A 372 -7.18 -18.76 -39.90
CA PRO A 372 -6.07 -19.16 -39.05
C PRO A 372 -5.13 -18.00 -38.75
N GLN A 373 -4.76 -17.87 -37.48
CA GLN A 373 -3.83 -16.86 -36.96
C GLN A 373 -2.86 -17.45 -35.94
N ILE A 374 -1.69 -16.83 -35.79
CA ILE A 374 -0.72 -17.12 -34.74
C ILE A 374 -0.94 -16.15 -33.58
N ILE A 375 -1.13 -16.72 -32.40
CA ILE A 375 -1.28 -15.97 -31.15
C ILE A 375 -0.11 -16.32 -30.24
N THR A 376 0.59 -15.29 -29.80
CA THR A 376 1.74 -15.43 -28.89
C THR A 376 1.41 -14.80 -27.55
N ALA A 377 1.73 -15.51 -26.46
CA ALA A 377 1.54 -14.96 -25.12
C ALA A 377 2.42 -13.72 -24.92
N ARG A 378 1.85 -12.69 -24.28
CA ARG A 378 2.62 -11.47 -23.96
C ARG A 378 3.74 -11.80 -22.95
N PRO A 379 4.87 -11.09 -22.99
CA PRO A 379 5.89 -11.22 -21.94
C PRO A 379 5.27 -10.90 -20.56
N PRO A 380 5.80 -11.48 -19.47
CA PRO A 380 5.35 -11.13 -18.13
C PRO A 380 5.51 -9.62 -17.91
N CYS A 381 4.57 -9.02 -17.17
CA CYS A 381 4.76 -7.65 -16.73
C CYS A 381 6.05 -7.57 -15.92
N ALA A 382 6.82 -6.51 -16.16
CA ALA A 382 8.00 -6.29 -15.37
C ALA A 382 7.61 -6.09 -13.89
N PRO A 383 8.43 -6.57 -12.93
CA PRO A 383 8.14 -6.39 -11.52
C PRO A 383 8.06 -4.90 -11.20
N ILE A 384 7.03 -4.51 -10.45
CA ILE A 384 6.87 -3.15 -9.94
C ILE A 384 6.85 -3.23 -8.43
N ASP A 385 7.66 -2.41 -7.77
CA ASP A 385 7.68 -2.31 -6.31
C ASP A 385 7.75 -0.84 -5.87
N LEU A 386 7.17 -0.54 -4.72
CA LEU A 386 7.14 0.80 -4.14
C LEU A 386 7.87 0.79 -2.79
N SER A 387 9.00 1.48 -2.73
CA SER A 387 9.76 1.58 -1.48
C SER A 387 9.07 2.48 -0.45
N SER A 388 9.44 2.33 0.83
CA SER A 388 9.00 3.19 1.95
C SER A 388 9.36 4.67 1.80
N ARG A 389 10.26 5.01 0.87
CA ARG A 389 10.64 6.39 0.52
C ARG A 389 9.87 6.90 -0.70
N SER A 390 8.77 6.24 -1.04
CA SER A 390 7.93 6.51 -2.21
C SER A 390 8.71 6.56 -3.52
N VAL A 391 9.67 5.65 -3.68
CA VAL A 391 10.35 5.42 -4.96
C VAL A 391 9.71 4.21 -5.61
N LEU A 392 9.15 4.42 -6.80
CA LEU A 392 8.56 3.37 -7.62
C LEU A 392 9.65 2.77 -8.50
N ALA A 393 9.96 1.49 -8.29
CA ALA A 393 10.89 0.72 -9.08
C ALA A 393 10.11 -0.13 -10.08
N CYS A 394 10.42 0.02 -11.36
CA CYS A 394 9.84 -0.79 -12.43
C CYS A 394 10.97 -1.54 -13.13
N GLY A 395 10.88 -2.87 -13.21
CA GLY A 395 11.78 -3.65 -14.07
C GLY A 395 11.60 -3.25 -15.54
N ILE A 396 12.64 -3.43 -16.35
CA ILE A 396 12.57 -3.23 -17.80
C ILE A 396 12.69 -4.60 -18.47
N SER A 397 11.81 -4.90 -19.42
CA SER A 397 11.74 -6.23 -20.05
C SER A 397 12.87 -6.51 -21.06
N SER A 398 13.80 -5.58 -21.27
CA SER A 398 14.80 -5.63 -22.36
C SER A 398 16.21 -6.03 -21.94
N SER A 399 16.49 -6.16 -20.64
CA SER A 399 17.81 -6.53 -20.09
C SER A 399 17.63 -7.02 -18.65
N ASP A 400 18.26 -8.15 -18.28
CA ASP A 400 18.07 -8.87 -17.02
C ASP A 400 18.51 -8.11 -15.73
N SER A 401 18.82 -6.82 -15.82
CA SER A 401 19.37 -6.05 -14.71
C SER A 401 18.98 -4.56 -14.67
N ASP A 402 18.18 -4.06 -15.61
CA ASP A 402 17.82 -2.64 -15.61
C ASP A 402 16.49 -2.39 -14.89
N VAL A 403 16.57 -1.63 -13.79
CA VAL A 403 15.43 -1.16 -13.01
C VAL A 403 15.27 0.34 -13.25
N ARG A 404 14.12 0.77 -13.77
CA ARG A 404 13.75 2.17 -13.84
C ARG A 404 13.19 2.61 -12.49
N SER A 405 13.86 3.51 -11.79
CA SER A 405 13.32 4.17 -10.61
C SER A 405 12.62 5.48 -10.98
N ILE A 406 11.44 5.71 -10.41
CA ILE A 406 10.71 6.97 -10.46
C ILE A 406 10.67 7.52 -9.03
N HIS A 407 11.24 8.71 -8.86
CA HIS A 407 11.32 9.40 -7.58
C HIS A 407 10.24 10.50 -7.49
N PRO A 408 9.89 10.94 -6.28
CA PRO A 408 9.15 12.18 -6.07
C PRO A 408 9.84 13.37 -6.75
N LEU A 409 9.10 14.47 -6.95
CA LEU A 409 9.68 15.74 -7.39
C LEU A 409 10.75 16.17 -6.38
N SER A 410 11.89 16.65 -6.89
CA SER A 410 13.12 16.83 -6.12
C SER A 410 12.94 17.77 -4.93
N GLU A 411 13.04 17.24 -3.70
CA GLU A 411 13.06 17.97 -2.43
C GLU A 411 14.20 19.00 -2.31
N HIS A 412 15.27 18.87 -3.11
CA HIS A 412 16.47 19.72 -2.99
C HIS A 412 16.35 21.10 -3.67
N ILE A 413 15.25 21.38 -4.36
CA ILE A 413 15.11 22.57 -5.21
C ILE A 413 14.08 23.57 -4.66
N SER A 414 13.05 23.10 -3.94
CA SER A 414 11.99 23.95 -3.39
C SER A 414 11.32 23.31 -2.17
N PRO A 415 10.79 24.12 -1.22
CA PRO A 415 9.91 23.64 -0.15
C PRO A 415 8.74 22.79 -0.67
N ILE A 416 8.30 21.82 0.14
CA ILE A 416 7.18 20.94 -0.19
C ILE A 416 5.88 21.71 -0.39
N SER A 417 5.68 22.80 0.35
CA SER A 417 4.53 23.68 0.23
C SER A 417 4.38 24.22 -1.19
N ASP A 418 5.49 24.64 -1.80
CA ASP A 418 5.51 25.24 -3.13
C ASP A 418 5.24 24.16 -4.20
N LEU A 419 5.78 22.96 -4.01
CA LEU A 419 5.51 21.82 -4.89
C LEU A 419 4.04 21.43 -4.87
N VAL A 420 3.44 21.33 -3.68
CA VAL A 420 2.00 21.03 -3.52
C VAL A 420 1.15 22.13 -4.15
N GLY A 421 1.51 23.40 -3.93
CA GLY A 421 0.85 24.55 -4.54
C GLY A 421 0.89 24.50 -6.07
N ASN A 422 2.03 24.15 -6.67
CA ASN A 422 2.21 24.02 -8.12
C ASN A 422 1.40 22.85 -8.70
N ILE A 423 1.30 21.72 -8.00
CA ILE A 423 0.48 20.59 -8.42
C ILE A 423 -1.00 20.99 -8.38
N ARG A 424 -1.42 21.64 -7.29
CA ARG A 424 -2.81 22.11 -7.11
C ARG A 424 -3.21 23.09 -8.21
N SER A 425 -2.40 24.11 -8.48
CA SER A 425 -2.69 25.11 -9.50
C SER A 425 -2.80 24.51 -10.89
N ARG A 426 -1.92 23.56 -11.25
CA ARG A 426 -1.98 22.81 -12.51
C ARG A 426 -3.26 21.97 -12.62
N VAL A 427 -3.61 21.22 -11.58
CA VAL A 427 -4.79 20.34 -11.60
C VAL A 427 -6.07 21.18 -11.72
N CYS A 428 -6.17 22.27 -10.97
CA CYS A 428 -7.30 23.20 -11.04
C CYS A 428 -7.41 23.87 -12.42
N SER A 429 -6.30 24.35 -13.00
CA SER A 429 -6.35 24.98 -14.33
C SER A 429 -6.76 23.99 -15.43
N THR A 430 -6.25 22.76 -15.41
CA THR A 430 -6.63 21.73 -16.39
C THR A 430 -8.09 21.30 -16.25
N ALA A 431 -8.62 21.23 -15.01
CA ALA A 431 -10.03 20.92 -14.78
C ALA A 431 -10.96 22.00 -15.36
N GLN A 432 -10.59 23.27 -15.23
CA GLN A 432 -11.34 24.40 -15.81
C GLN A 432 -11.36 24.37 -17.34
N GLU A 433 -10.23 24.04 -17.98
CA GLU A 433 -10.15 23.92 -19.45
C GLU A 433 -11.00 22.76 -20.00
N HIS A 434 -11.03 21.61 -19.30
CA HIS A 434 -11.80 20.44 -19.72
C HIS A 434 -13.31 20.59 -19.47
N GLY A 435 -13.71 21.45 -18.52
CA GLY A 435 -15.11 21.83 -18.33
C GLY A 435 -15.70 22.65 -19.49
N ALA A 436 -14.86 23.29 -20.30
CA ALA A 436 -15.29 24.13 -21.42
C ALA A 436 -15.39 23.38 -22.78
N ASN A 437 -14.76 22.22 -22.94
CA ASN A 437 -14.64 21.52 -24.23
C ASN A 437 -15.31 20.13 -24.24
N SER A 438 -16.64 20.14 -24.40
CA SER A 438 -17.46 19.17 -25.17
C SER A 438 -17.59 17.68 -24.78
N ASN A 439 -18.84 17.21 -24.96
CA ASN A 439 -19.26 15.89 -25.45
C ASN A 439 -18.96 14.61 -24.63
N GLY A 440 -19.96 14.19 -23.85
CA GLY A 440 -20.57 12.89 -24.06
C GLY A 440 -19.77 11.64 -23.70
N GLN A 441 -19.21 11.56 -22.49
CA GLN A 441 -19.04 10.29 -21.78
C GLN A 441 -19.21 10.52 -20.27
N LEU A 442 -20.20 9.85 -19.69
CA LEU A 442 -20.56 9.95 -18.27
C LEU A 442 -19.42 9.46 -17.38
N PHE A 443 -18.68 10.39 -16.80
CA PHE A 443 -18.21 10.28 -15.42
C PHE A 443 -18.65 11.56 -14.69
N VAL A 444 -19.28 11.36 -13.53
CA VAL A 444 -20.04 12.38 -12.80
C VAL A 444 -19.14 13.53 -12.35
N SER A 445 -19.09 14.62 -13.13
CA SER A 445 -18.65 15.94 -12.67
C SER A 445 -19.87 16.85 -12.59
N LYS A 446 -20.54 16.85 -11.44
CA LYS A 446 -21.44 17.96 -11.09
C LYS A 446 -20.56 19.13 -10.65
N ASN A 447 -20.53 20.20 -11.45
CA ASN A 447 -20.28 21.61 -11.12
C ASN A 447 -19.39 21.86 -9.89
N LEU A 448 -18.07 21.91 -10.08
CA LEU A 448 -17.11 22.14 -8.99
C LEU A 448 -16.85 23.63 -8.67
N ASP A 449 -17.25 24.59 -9.51
CA ASP A 449 -16.70 25.95 -9.43
C ASP A 449 -17.67 27.07 -8.99
N PHE A 450 -18.95 26.79 -8.72
CA PHE A 450 -19.93 27.86 -8.43
C PHE A 450 -20.77 27.69 -7.16
N GLU A 451 -20.67 26.58 -6.42
CA GLU A 451 -21.38 26.46 -5.15
C GLU A 451 -20.46 26.80 -3.96
N PRO A 452 -20.92 27.63 -3.01
CA PRO A 452 -20.18 27.91 -1.78
C PRO A 452 -20.08 26.65 -0.92
N VAL A 453 -18.86 26.15 -0.75
CA VAL A 453 -18.57 24.90 -0.01
C VAL A 453 -18.15 25.24 1.42
N PRO A 454 -18.56 24.46 2.44
CA PRO A 454 -18.06 24.61 3.79
C PRO A 454 -16.52 24.63 3.86
N SER A 455 -15.95 25.45 4.75
CA SER A 455 -14.49 25.61 4.92
C SER A 455 -13.73 24.28 5.03
N HIS A 456 -14.21 23.36 5.87
CA HIS A 456 -13.62 22.02 6.02
C HIS A 456 -13.65 21.19 4.74
N GLU A 457 -14.77 21.21 4.00
CA GLU A 457 -14.92 20.45 2.76
C GLU A 457 -14.08 21.07 1.63
N ASN A 458 -13.91 22.40 1.63
CA ASN A 458 -13.00 23.08 0.70
C ASN A 458 -11.56 22.60 0.90
N ARG A 459 -11.09 22.52 2.15
CA ARG A 459 -9.77 21.95 2.48
C ARG A 459 -9.64 20.49 2.04
N GLU A 460 -10.68 19.68 2.23
CA GLU A 460 -10.69 18.28 1.80
C GLU A 460 -10.55 18.13 0.29
N ARG A 461 -11.30 18.93 -0.48
CA ARG A 461 -11.19 18.99 -1.94
C ARG A 461 -9.78 19.42 -2.36
N ALA A 462 -9.20 20.40 -1.67
CA ALA A 462 -7.84 20.88 -1.93
C ALA A 462 -6.74 19.83 -1.66
N MET A 463 -7.03 18.79 -0.88
CA MET A 463 -6.14 17.65 -0.63
C MET A 463 -6.46 16.43 -1.50
N ALA A 464 -7.68 16.30 -2.01
CA ALA A 464 -8.16 15.17 -2.81
C ALA A 464 -7.89 15.32 -4.33
N LEU A 465 -6.72 15.86 -4.71
CA LEU A 465 -6.38 16.20 -6.10
C LEU A 465 -6.52 15.03 -7.08
N GLY A 466 -6.26 13.80 -6.63
CA GLY A 466 -6.37 12.58 -7.46
C GLY A 466 -7.81 12.15 -7.80
N VAL A 467 -8.82 12.73 -7.14
CA VAL A 467 -10.24 12.37 -7.31
C VAL A 467 -10.96 13.33 -8.27
N MET A 468 -10.32 14.43 -8.67
CA MET A 468 -10.88 15.47 -9.54
C MET A 468 -10.98 15.07 -11.03
N GLY A 469 -10.74 13.81 -11.39
CA GLY A 469 -10.82 13.32 -12.77
C GLY A 469 -9.64 13.70 -13.68
N VAL A 470 -8.73 14.57 -13.21
CA VAL A 470 -7.49 14.91 -13.91
C VAL A 470 -6.40 13.90 -13.56
N PRO A 471 -5.75 13.23 -14.54
CA PRO A 471 -4.70 12.27 -14.25
C PRO A 471 -3.47 12.96 -13.66
N LEU A 472 -2.99 12.44 -12.53
CA LEU A 472 -1.72 12.82 -11.93
C LEU A 472 -0.58 12.04 -12.60
N THR A 473 0.55 12.70 -12.83
CA THR A 473 1.77 11.97 -13.21
C THR A 473 2.26 11.13 -12.03
N ALA A 474 2.98 10.04 -12.31
CA ALA A 474 3.53 9.18 -11.27
C ALA A 474 4.41 9.98 -10.28
N LYS A 475 5.19 10.96 -10.76
CA LYS A 475 6.02 11.81 -9.89
C LYS A 475 5.19 12.68 -8.95
N GLU A 476 4.11 13.28 -9.44
CA GLU A 476 3.21 14.11 -8.62
C GLU A 476 2.49 13.28 -7.56
N ALA A 477 1.97 12.11 -7.94
CA ALA A 477 1.33 11.19 -7.00
C ALA A 477 2.31 10.76 -5.89
N LEU A 478 3.54 10.38 -6.25
CA LEU A 478 4.58 10.05 -5.27
C LEU A 478 4.93 11.24 -4.37
N THR A 479 4.95 12.46 -4.90
CA THR A 479 5.22 13.70 -4.13
C THR A 479 4.14 13.94 -3.09
N LEU A 480 2.86 13.81 -3.45
CA LEU A 480 1.73 13.95 -2.53
C LEU A 480 1.76 12.86 -1.44
N CYS A 481 2.21 11.64 -1.75
CA CYS A 481 2.41 10.58 -0.76
C CYS A 481 3.57 10.84 0.21
N THR A 482 4.50 11.75 -0.11
CA THR A 482 5.68 12.05 0.72
C THR A 482 5.58 13.33 1.54
N ILE A 483 4.43 14.01 1.57
CA ILE A 483 4.28 15.31 2.26
C ILE A 483 4.81 15.26 3.70
N ASN A 484 4.38 14.27 4.51
CA ASN A 484 4.81 14.14 5.91
C ASN A 484 6.33 13.90 6.05
N GLN A 485 6.91 13.15 5.11
CA GLN A 485 8.35 12.91 5.06
C GLN A 485 9.11 14.20 4.75
N SER A 486 8.69 14.96 3.74
CA SER A 486 9.31 16.22 3.35
C SER A 486 9.18 17.28 4.44
N ARG A 487 7.99 17.44 5.02
CA ARG A 487 7.75 18.33 6.18
C ARG A 487 8.69 17.98 7.34
N CYS A 488 8.86 16.69 7.64
CA CYS A 488 9.80 16.24 8.67
C CYS A 488 11.24 16.69 8.39
N LYS A 489 11.73 16.53 7.16
CA LYS A 489 13.08 16.98 6.74
C LYS A 489 13.24 18.51 6.80
N GLU A 490 12.19 19.24 6.47
CA GLU A 490 12.14 20.71 6.57
C GLU A 490 12.06 21.21 8.02
N GLY A 491 11.94 20.30 9.00
CA GLY A 491 12.00 20.58 10.43
C GLY A 491 10.64 20.75 11.09
N TYR A 492 9.59 20.14 10.55
CA TYR A 492 8.25 20.08 11.17
C TYR A 492 8.28 19.26 12.47
N LEU A 493 8.50 19.96 13.58
CA LEU A 493 8.73 19.41 14.93
C LEU A 493 7.98 20.28 15.96
N PHE A 494 8.64 20.71 17.04
CA PHE A 494 8.03 21.46 18.15
C PHE A 494 8.29 22.97 18.09
N ASP A 495 8.63 23.50 16.91
CA ASP A 495 8.76 24.93 16.67
C ASP A 495 7.54 25.37 15.85
N GLU A 496 6.56 25.99 16.53
CA GLU A 496 5.28 26.33 15.91
C GLU A 496 5.41 27.38 14.81
N ALA A 497 6.32 28.34 14.97
CA ALA A 497 6.59 29.37 13.97
C ALA A 497 7.21 28.76 12.71
N ARG A 498 8.12 27.78 12.87
CA ARG A 498 8.66 27.01 11.74
C ARG A 498 7.59 26.13 11.10
N ASN A 499 6.73 25.47 11.89
CA ASN A 499 5.67 24.61 11.37
C ASN A 499 4.69 25.40 10.48
N ARG A 500 4.36 26.65 10.83
CA ARG A 500 3.54 27.53 9.95
C ARG A 500 4.19 27.80 8.59
N LYS A 501 5.51 27.95 8.54
CA LYS A 501 6.25 28.18 7.29
C LYS A 501 6.29 26.91 6.43
N VAL A 502 6.50 25.76 7.06
CA VAL A 502 6.57 24.45 6.38
C VAL A 502 5.21 24.01 5.84
N ALA A 503 4.11 24.35 6.52
CA ALA A 503 2.75 24.02 6.11
C ALA A 503 2.02 25.19 5.42
N SER A 504 2.73 26.02 4.64
CA SER A 504 2.11 27.17 3.96
C SER A 504 1.19 26.80 2.80
N ASP A 505 1.12 25.53 2.44
CA ASP A 505 0.16 24.98 1.47
C ASP A 505 -1.24 24.71 2.06
N ASP A 506 -1.38 24.80 3.38
CA ASP A 506 -2.59 24.48 4.14
C ASP A 506 -2.88 25.53 5.23
N GLU A 507 -3.76 26.49 4.91
CA GLU A 507 -4.14 27.59 5.81
C GLU A 507 -4.67 27.09 7.16
N ALA A 508 -5.41 25.98 7.20
CA ALA A 508 -5.97 25.46 8.44
C ALA A 508 -4.87 24.88 9.36
N LEU A 509 -3.79 24.32 8.81
CA LEU A 509 -2.62 23.94 9.60
C LEU A 509 -1.84 25.16 10.08
N GLN A 510 -1.74 26.23 9.29
CA GLN A 510 -1.11 27.47 9.74
C GLN A 510 -1.86 28.08 10.93
N ASP A 511 -3.19 28.15 10.85
CA ASP A 511 -4.06 28.64 11.92
C ASP A 511 -3.97 27.75 13.16
N PHE A 512 -3.95 26.43 12.97
CA PHE A 512 -3.73 25.46 14.04
C PHE A 512 -2.42 25.70 14.78
N TRP A 513 -1.28 25.80 14.08
CA TRP A 513 0.01 26.07 14.72
C TRP A 513 0.08 27.48 15.31
N GLY A 514 -0.62 28.45 14.72
CA GLY A 514 -0.82 29.76 15.34
C GLY A 514 -1.57 29.69 16.67
N TRP A 515 -2.58 28.82 16.78
CA TRP A 515 -3.28 28.55 18.04
C TRP A 515 -2.35 27.88 19.06
N VAL A 516 -1.58 26.86 18.66
CA VAL A 516 -0.63 26.16 19.56
C VAL A 516 0.46 27.11 20.05
N GLU A 517 1.01 27.98 19.19
CA GLU A 517 1.99 28.99 19.58
C GLU A 517 1.43 29.95 20.64
N ARG A 518 0.20 30.44 20.45
CA ARG A 518 -0.48 31.30 21.44
C ARG A 518 -0.67 30.57 22.76
N ALA A 519 -1.12 29.31 22.71
CA ALA A 519 -1.29 28.48 23.90
C ALA A 519 0.04 28.24 24.62
N ARG A 520 1.15 28.02 23.89
CA ARG A 520 2.49 27.84 24.46
C ARG A 520 3.07 29.12 25.04
N THR A 521 2.90 30.25 24.36
CA THR A 521 3.38 31.54 24.86
C THR A 521 2.68 31.90 26.16
N GLY A 522 1.37 31.61 26.26
CA GLY A 522 0.61 31.72 27.50
C GLY A 522 1.02 30.74 28.60
N SER A 523 1.57 29.56 28.24
CA SER A 523 2.00 28.52 29.19
C SER A 523 3.45 28.62 29.65
N SER A 524 4.27 29.44 29.00
CA SER A 524 5.71 29.58 29.30
C SER A 524 5.98 30.34 30.62
N GLY A 525 4.94 30.89 31.24
CA GLY A 525 4.95 31.39 32.62
C GLY A 525 3.80 30.77 33.42
N THR A 526 3.79 30.96 34.74
CA THR A 526 2.65 30.61 35.62
C THR A 526 1.39 31.46 35.35
N SER A 527 1.27 32.06 34.16
CA SER A 527 0.24 33.04 33.78
C SER A 527 -1.14 32.43 33.61
N MET A 528 -1.22 31.14 33.27
CA MET A 528 -2.48 30.37 33.15
C MET A 528 -2.66 29.40 34.33
N VAL A 529 -1.92 29.61 35.42
CA VAL A 529 -2.03 28.82 36.65
C VAL A 529 -2.59 29.71 37.74
N VAL A 530 -3.80 29.41 38.21
CA VAL A 530 -4.51 30.24 39.19
C VAL A 530 -5.04 29.37 40.31
N ASN A 531 -4.84 29.81 41.56
CA ASN A 531 -5.26 29.09 42.77
C ASN A 531 -4.81 27.62 42.81
N GLY A 532 -3.63 27.33 42.25
CA GLY A 532 -3.08 25.98 42.15
C GLY A 532 -3.69 25.11 41.04
N LEU A 533 -4.51 25.67 40.13
CA LEU A 533 -5.12 24.97 39.00
C LEU A 533 -4.48 25.38 37.66
N ASP A 534 -4.01 24.40 36.89
CA ASP A 534 -3.43 24.56 35.55
C ASP A 534 -4.52 24.61 34.46
N LEU A 535 -4.79 25.80 33.93
CA LEU A 535 -5.75 26.05 32.86
C LEU A 535 -5.12 26.07 31.46
N ASN A 536 -3.86 25.63 31.31
CA ASN A 536 -3.19 25.60 30.02
C ASN A 536 -3.86 24.64 29.02
N TYR A 537 -3.78 25.01 27.74
CA TYR A 537 -4.22 24.23 26.58
C TYR A 537 -5.71 23.85 26.58
N LEU A 538 -6.55 24.56 27.32
CA LEU A 538 -8.01 24.39 27.29
C LEU A 538 -8.62 24.99 26.03
N GLY A 539 -9.71 24.38 25.55
CA GLY A 539 -10.54 24.92 24.48
C GLY A 539 -11.74 25.70 25.00
N VAL A 540 -12.40 26.44 24.10
CA VAL A 540 -13.61 27.23 24.40
C VAL A 540 -14.71 26.38 25.04
N SER A 541 -14.90 25.16 24.55
CA SER A 541 -15.96 24.26 25.06
C SER A 541 -15.72 23.84 26.51
N ASN A 542 -14.46 23.68 26.91
CA ASN A 542 -14.10 23.34 28.30
C ASN A 542 -14.32 24.52 29.25
N VAL A 543 -13.89 25.71 28.84
CA VAL A 543 -14.04 26.93 29.67
C VAL A 543 -15.50 27.31 29.83
N TRP A 544 -16.28 27.30 28.74
CA TRP A 544 -17.70 27.69 28.77
C TRP A 544 -18.55 26.77 29.66
N ASN A 545 -18.35 25.45 29.56
CA ASN A 545 -19.13 24.48 30.34
C ASN A 545 -18.58 24.23 31.76
N ASN A 546 -17.50 24.92 32.17
CA ASN A 546 -16.74 24.64 33.39
C ASN A 546 -16.30 23.15 33.50
N ASP A 547 -16.10 22.48 32.36
CA ASP A 547 -15.76 21.06 32.30
C ASP A 547 -14.27 20.87 31.96
N LEU A 548 -13.48 20.57 32.99
CA LEU A 548 -12.06 20.25 32.87
C LEU A 548 -11.81 18.77 32.54
N GLY A 549 -12.87 17.96 32.41
CA GLY A 549 -12.86 16.55 32.06
C GLY A 549 -12.38 15.61 33.19
N LYS A 550 -12.25 14.33 32.85
CA LYS A 550 -11.67 13.27 33.71
C LYS A 550 -10.15 13.46 33.83
N GLY A 551 -9.72 14.52 34.53
CA GLY A 551 -8.32 14.93 34.67
C GLY A 551 -8.11 16.13 35.61
N PHE A 552 -9.15 16.55 36.36
CA PHE A 552 -9.09 17.66 37.30
C PHE A 552 -7.90 17.56 38.27
N GLU A 553 -7.69 16.38 38.86
CA GLU A 553 -6.60 16.13 39.81
C GLU A 553 -5.21 16.38 39.21
N GLN A 554 -5.02 16.07 37.91
CA GLN A 554 -3.74 16.24 37.23
C GLN A 554 -3.43 17.72 36.90
N ARG A 555 -4.47 18.56 36.90
CA ARG A 555 -4.35 20.02 36.75
C ARG A 555 -4.11 20.73 38.08
N CYS A 556 -4.29 20.06 39.22
CA CYS A 556 -4.02 20.63 40.53
C CYS A 556 -2.53 20.50 40.88
N ILE A 557 -1.84 21.63 41.00
CA ILE A 557 -0.40 21.74 41.30
C ILE A 557 -0.14 21.83 42.82
N SER A 558 -1.09 22.36 43.61
CA SER A 558 -0.93 22.58 45.06
C SER A 558 -2.05 21.93 45.88
N ALA A 559 -1.66 21.12 46.86
CA ALA A 559 -2.55 20.40 47.78
C ALA A 559 -2.99 21.21 49.02
N LYS A 560 -3.08 22.55 48.93
CA LYS A 560 -3.81 23.31 49.96
C LYS A 560 -5.30 23.15 49.69
N LYS A 561 -5.97 22.35 50.52
CA LYS A 561 -7.37 21.91 50.39
C LYS A 561 -8.44 23.01 50.38
N ASP A 562 -8.10 24.30 50.48
CA ASP A 562 -9.05 25.38 50.77
C ASP A 562 -9.20 26.52 49.72
N ASP A 563 -8.42 26.58 48.63
CA ASP A 563 -8.34 27.84 47.83
C ASP A 563 -9.05 27.86 46.46
N ALA A 564 -9.78 26.81 46.04
CA ALA A 564 -10.63 26.89 44.84
C ALA A 564 -11.99 26.22 45.08
N LYS A 565 -13.03 27.02 45.33
CA LYS A 565 -14.38 26.50 45.57
C LYS A 565 -15.10 26.11 44.28
N THR A 566 -14.78 26.70 43.11
CA THR A 566 -15.25 26.26 41.77
C THR A 566 -14.32 26.66 40.61
N VAL A 567 -14.44 26.01 39.45
CA VAL A 567 -13.71 26.36 38.20
C VAL A 567 -14.06 27.78 37.72
N ALA A 568 -15.30 28.22 37.93
CA ALA A 568 -15.76 29.56 37.58
C ALA A 568 -14.99 30.65 38.35
N ASP A 569 -14.70 30.44 39.64
CA ASP A 569 -13.92 31.38 40.45
C ASP A 569 -12.48 31.53 39.93
N ALA A 570 -11.88 30.41 39.49
CA ALA A 570 -10.55 30.41 38.90
C ALA A 570 -10.53 31.18 37.56
N VAL A 571 -11.59 31.06 36.74
CA VAL A 571 -11.74 31.81 35.49
C VAL A 571 -11.90 33.31 35.74
N ALA A 572 -12.72 33.72 36.72
CA ALA A 572 -12.90 35.12 37.09
C ALA A 572 -11.59 35.76 37.60
N THR A 573 -10.87 35.01 38.45
CA THR A 573 -9.55 35.43 38.95
C THR A 573 -8.54 35.56 37.81
N LEU A 574 -8.52 34.60 36.88
CA LEU A 574 -7.65 34.62 35.71
C LEU A 574 -7.95 35.80 34.78
N ALA A 575 -9.24 36.07 34.52
CA ALA A 575 -9.66 37.20 33.67
C ALA A 575 -9.16 38.54 34.24
N THR A 576 -9.19 38.68 35.57
CA THR A 576 -8.65 39.85 36.28
C THR A 576 -7.13 39.92 36.20
N GLN A 577 -6.42 38.82 36.44
CA GLN A 577 -4.94 38.77 36.36
C GLN A 577 -4.40 39.07 34.95
N LEU A 578 -5.10 38.61 33.92
CA LEU A 578 -4.75 38.84 32.52
C LEU A 578 -5.16 40.23 32.02
N ASN A 579 -5.83 41.06 32.84
CA ASN A 579 -6.38 42.37 32.46
C ASN A 579 -7.20 42.29 31.17
N LEU A 580 -8.10 41.31 31.06
CA LEU A 580 -8.93 41.15 29.86
C LEU A 580 -9.91 42.33 29.75
N PRO A 581 -9.92 43.07 28.63
CA PRO A 581 -10.78 44.25 28.48
C PRO A 581 -12.26 43.88 28.35
N GLU A 582 -13.12 44.83 28.69
CA GLU A 582 -14.55 44.68 28.48
C GLU A 582 -14.88 44.74 27.00
N THR A 583 -15.55 43.71 26.49
CA THR A 583 -15.91 43.58 25.07
C THR A 583 -17.36 43.96 24.86
N LYS A 584 -17.66 44.69 23.78
CA LYS A 584 -19.03 44.84 23.27
C LYS A 584 -19.61 43.46 22.92
N GLY A 585 -20.87 43.24 23.28
CA GLY A 585 -21.57 41.97 23.07
C GLY A 585 -22.98 42.00 23.66
N CYS A 586 -23.65 40.86 23.67
CA CYS A 586 -24.96 40.71 24.30
C CYS A 586 -24.87 40.63 25.83
N ASP A 587 -26.00 40.87 26.51
CA ASP A 587 -26.11 40.67 27.95
C ASP A 587 -25.85 39.19 28.31
N THR A 588 -25.09 38.95 29.38
CA THR A 588 -24.67 37.61 29.79
C THR A 588 -24.59 37.47 31.30
N ALA A 589 -24.90 36.28 31.82
CA ALA A 589 -24.65 35.92 33.21
C ALA A 589 -23.19 35.51 33.47
N TYR A 590 -22.40 35.28 32.42
CA TYR A 590 -21.05 34.69 32.47
C TYR A 590 -20.00 35.55 31.74
N PRO A 591 -19.81 36.83 32.14
CA PRO A 591 -18.94 37.77 31.42
C PRO A 591 -17.47 37.33 31.40
N ASP A 592 -16.96 36.79 32.51
CA ASP A 592 -15.55 36.38 32.61
C ASP A 592 -15.24 35.15 31.77
N GLN A 593 -16.17 34.19 31.70
CA GLN A 593 -16.07 33.02 30.82
C GLN A 593 -16.02 33.45 29.35
N ARG A 594 -16.88 34.38 28.92
CA ARG A 594 -16.86 34.90 27.55
C ARG A 594 -15.55 35.60 27.21
N ARG A 595 -15.06 36.47 28.10
CA ARG A 595 -13.77 37.18 27.92
C ARG A 595 -12.61 36.20 27.75
N LEU A 596 -12.55 35.16 28.57
CA LEU A 596 -11.53 34.12 28.45
C LEU A 596 -11.69 33.29 27.16
N CYS A 597 -12.91 32.91 26.79
CA CYS A 597 -13.17 32.20 25.52
C CYS A 597 -12.74 33.03 24.31
N LEU A 598 -13.03 34.34 24.28
CA LEU A 598 -12.58 35.25 23.22
C LEU A 598 -11.04 35.33 23.15
N ARG A 599 -10.37 35.36 24.31
CA ARG A 599 -8.90 35.27 24.39
C ARG A 599 -8.36 34.00 23.74
N LEU A 600 -9.00 32.85 24.00
CA LEU A 600 -8.61 31.54 23.47
C LEU A 600 -8.85 31.41 21.96
N CYS A 601 -9.92 32.03 21.44
CA CYS A 601 -10.14 32.17 20.00
C CYS A 601 -9.07 33.04 19.32
N GLY A 602 -8.34 33.85 20.08
CA GLY A 602 -7.40 34.85 19.56
C GLY A 602 -8.10 36.05 18.93
N ALA A 603 -9.33 36.35 19.40
CA ALA A 603 -10.05 37.56 19.02
C ALA A 603 -9.35 38.79 19.63
N THR A 604 -9.23 39.88 18.85
CA THR A 604 -8.62 41.14 19.32
C THR A 604 -9.43 41.72 20.47
N GLN A 605 -8.72 42.21 21.49
CA GLN A 605 -9.35 42.53 22.77
C GLN A 605 -9.53 44.05 22.95
N SER A 606 -8.65 44.86 22.38
CA SER A 606 -8.77 46.32 22.42
C SER A 606 -9.04 46.95 21.05
N TYR A 607 -9.68 48.13 21.05
CA TYR A 607 -9.93 48.92 19.83
C TYR A 607 -8.63 49.22 19.06
N ARG A 608 -7.52 49.47 19.77
CA ARG A 608 -6.22 49.75 19.17
C ARG A 608 -5.63 48.54 18.44
N GLU A 609 -5.69 47.37 19.05
CA GLU A 609 -5.25 46.12 18.41
C GLU A 609 -6.09 45.78 17.18
N LEU A 610 -7.39 46.05 17.24
CA LEU A 610 -8.28 45.91 16.09
C LEU A 610 -7.89 46.87 14.96
N GLU A 611 -7.64 48.15 15.27
CA GLU A 611 -7.23 49.15 14.28
C GLU A 611 -5.89 48.78 13.61
N GLU A 612 -4.90 48.33 14.39
CA GLU A 612 -3.62 47.84 13.87
C GLU A 612 -3.82 46.59 13.00
N SER A 613 -4.68 45.65 13.41
CA SER A 613 -4.99 44.44 12.64
C SER A 613 -5.69 44.76 11.31
N VAL A 614 -6.65 45.69 11.31
CA VAL A 614 -7.33 46.15 10.09
C VAL A 614 -6.34 46.80 9.15
N LYS A 615 -5.46 47.68 9.65
CA LYS A 615 -4.40 48.31 8.82
C LYS A 615 -3.45 47.28 8.22
N ASN A 616 -3.01 46.30 9.00
CA ASN A 616 -2.10 45.25 8.53
C ASN A 616 -2.77 44.38 7.45
N LEU A 617 -4.00 43.90 7.68
CA LEU A 617 -4.73 43.09 6.70
C LEU A 617 -5.05 43.87 5.41
N SER A 618 -5.39 45.16 5.53
CA SER A 618 -5.55 46.05 4.37
C SER A 618 -4.25 46.28 3.60
N SER A 619 -3.09 46.20 4.26
CA SER A 619 -1.78 46.28 3.58
C SER A 619 -1.40 44.98 2.87
N GLU A 620 -1.98 43.84 3.28
CA GLU A 620 -1.82 42.51 2.67
C GLU A 620 -2.91 42.23 1.61
N ASP A 621 -3.64 43.25 1.15
CA ASP A 621 -4.78 43.17 0.21
C ASP A 621 -5.96 42.29 0.68
N GLN A 622 -6.03 41.93 1.96
CA GLN A 622 -7.11 41.15 2.58
C GLN A 622 -8.25 42.06 3.10
N HIS A 623 -8.82 42.89 2.23
CA HIS A 623 -9.81 43.92 2.58
C HIS A 623 -11.09 43.37 3.22
N THR A 624 -11.65 42.29 2.66
CA THR A 624 -12.92 41.72 3.13
C THR A 624 -12.78 41.09 4.50
N LYS A 625 -11.66 40.40 4.77
CA LYS A 625 -11.30 39.89 6.09
C LYS A 625 -11.11 41.02 7.10
N ALA A 626 -10.39 42.07 6.75
CA ALA A 626 -10.20 43.25 7.60
C ALA A 626 -11.56 43.87 7.98
N ALA A 627 -12.45 44.02 7.01
CA ALA A 627 -13.78 44.56 7.20
C ALA A 627 -14.66 43.64 8.09
N ALA A 628 -14.61 42.33 7.86
CA ALA A 628 -15.40 41.36 8.62
C ALA A 628 -15.01 41.37 10.10
N LEU A 629 -13.72 41.43 10.42
CA LEU A 629 -13.24 41.53 11.81
C LEU A 629 -13.74 42.79 12.53
N ALA A 630 -13.80 43.92 11.82
CA ALA A 630 -14.34 45.16 12.37
C ALA A 630 -15.87 45.11 12.52
N VAL A 631 -16.59 44.49 11.57
CA VAL A 631 -18.04 44.27 11.66
C VAL A 631 -18.39 43.35 12.85
N PHE A 632 -17.63 42.27 13.06
CA PHE A 632 -17.86 41.34 14.18
C PHE A 632 -17.68 41.99 15.56
N GLN A 633 -17.06 43.16 15.62
CA GLN A 633 -16.84 43.95 16.85
C GLN A 633 -17.72 45.20 16.93
N ASP A 634 -18.71 45.33 16.04
CA ASP A 634 -19.62 46.48 15.95
C ASP A 634 -18.88 47.83 15.77
N GLU A 635 -17.91 47.84 14.86
CA GLU A 635 -17.14 49.03 14.47
C GLU A 635 -17.27 49.32 12.96
N PRO A 636 -18.44 49.81 12.50
CA PRO A 636 -18.70 50.01 11.06
C PRO A 636 -17.77 51.05 10.42
N LYS A 637 -17.26 52.00 11.21
CA LYS A 637 -16.28 53.02 10.74
C LYS A 637 -14.94 52.39 10.37
N LEU A 638 -14.45 51.44 11.18
CA LEU A 638 -13.21 50.71 10.89
C LEU A 638 -13.41 49.76 9.72
N ALA A 639 -14.57 49.10 9.63
CA ALA A 639 -14.90 48.24 8.49
C ALA A 639 -14.90 49.04 7.17
N TYR A 640 -15.47 50.24 7.19
CA TYR A 640 -15.47 51.15 6.05
C TYR A 640 -14.05 51.57 5.64
N LEU A 641 -13.18 51.85 6.61
CA LEU A 641 -11.76 52.16 6.36
C LEU A 641 -11.02 50.95 5.78
N GLY A 642 -11.27 49.74 6.28
CA GLY A 642 -10.66 48.50 5.80
C GLY A 642 -10.97 48.20 4.33
N LEU A 643 -12.21 48.47 3.89
CA LEU A 643 -12.67 48.25 2.51
C LEU A 643 -12.24 49.34 1.52
N ARG A 644 -11.94 50.56 1.98
CA ARG A 644 -11.61 51.70 1.11
C ARG A 644 -10.13 52.08 1.11
N SER A 645 -9.37 51.59 2.08
CA SER A 645 -7.91 51.73 2.09
C SER A 645 -7.28 50.84 1.01
N ASN A 646 -6.09 51.23 0.53
CA ASN A 646 -5.20 50.46 -0.33
C ASN A 646 -5.87 49.78 -1.56
N ASN A 647 -6.05 50.51 -2.68
CA ASN A 647 -6.56 49.99 -3.96
C ASN A 647 -7.89 49.17 -3.92
N PRO A 648 -9.02 49.77 -3.51
CA PRO A 648 -10.29 49.06 -3.36
C PRO A 648 -10.95 48.68 -4.71
N THR A 649 -11.36 47.41 -4.84
CA THR A 649 -12.14 46.89 -5.98
C THR A 649 -13.57 47.46 -5.99
N GLN A 650 -14.29 47.31 -7.12
CA GLN A 650 -15.70 47.72 -7.20
C GLN A 650 -16.58 46.92 -6.21
N ALA A 651 -16.29 45.63 -6.01
CA ALA A 651 -16.96 44.80 -5.03
C ALA A 651 -16.74 45.31 -3.58
N HIS A 652 -15.52 45.73 -3.23
CA HIS A 652 -15.24 46.32 -1.91
C HIS A 652 -16.04 47.61 -1.67
N LYS A 653 -16.19 48.45 -2.70
CA LYS A 653 -16.99 49.69 -2.61
C LYS A 653 -18.48 49.40 -2.41
N LEU A 654 -19.02 48.40 -3.12
CA LEU A 654 -20.41 47.96 -2.95
C LEU A 654 -20.67 47.41 -1.55
N LEU A 655 -19.75 46.59 -1.03
CA LEU A 655 -19.84 46.06 0.33
C LEU A 655 -19.78 47.17 1.39
N ALA A 656 -18.92 48.17 1.19
CA ALA A 656 -18.84 49.34 2.08
C ALA A 656 -20.13 50.18 2.05
N MET A 657 -20.79 50.28 0.89
CA MET A 657 -22.10 50.91 0.76
C MET A 657 -23.18 50.10 1.47
N ALA A 658 -23.18 48.77 1.35
CA ALA A 658 -24.13 47.90 2.00
C ALA A 658 -24.05 47.99 3.54
N ILE A 659 -22.84 48.01 4.10
CA ILE A 659 -22.61 48.22 5.54
C ILE A 659 -23.15 49.58 6.00
N ALA A 660 -22.90 50.65 5.23
CA ALA A 660 -23.40 51.99 5.54
C ALA A 660 -24.94 52.09 5.39
N GLY A 661 -25.53 51.35 4.45
CA GLY A 661 -26.98 51.28 4.22
C GLY A 661 -27.73 50.59 5.35
N ALA A 662 -27.26 49.43 5.80
CA ALA A 662 -27.90 48.69 6.89
C ALA A 662 -27.93 49.46 8.22
N SER A 663 -26.95 50.35 8.47
CA SER A 663 -26.97 51.20 9.67
C SER A 663 -28.15 52.19 9.72
N LYS A 664 -28.91 52.35 8.63
CA LYS A 664 -30.07 53.26 8.53
C LYS A 664 -31.43 52.57 8.72
N GLY A 665 -31.46 51.25 8.95
CA GLY A 665 -32.61 50.56 9.58
C GLY A 665 -33.84 50.27 8.71
N ASP A 666 -33.76 50.38 7.39
CA ASP A 666 -34.90 50.11 6.48
C ASP A 666 -34.58 48.93 5.55
N ASN A 667 -34.66 47.71 6.10
CA ASN A 667 -34.36 46.47 5.38
C ASN A 667 -35.66 45.80 4.93
N GLY A 668 -36.10 46.07 3.70
CA GLY A 668 -37.24 45.37 3.08
C GLY A 668 -36.87 43.97 2.56
N THR A 669 -37.87 43.12 2.30
CA THR A 669 -37.68 41.76 1.75
C THR A 669 -36.94 41.77 0.40
N ASP A 670 -37.15 42.78 -0.42
CA ASP A 670 -36.48 42.94 -1.72
C ASP A 670 -34.95 43.17 -1.57
N TRP A 671 -34.53 43.78 -0.44
CA TRP A 671 -33.11 43.93 -0.10
C TRP A 671 -32.49 42.60 0.34
N GLU A 672 -33.25 41.76 1.05
CA GLU A 672 -32.80 40.43 1.46
C GLU A 672 -32.60 39.50 0.26
N ASP A 673 -33.55 39.51 -0.69
CA ASP A 673 -33.47 38.68 -1.91
C ASP A 673 -32.31 39.10 -2.81
N THR A 674 -32.10 40.41 -2.99
CA THR A 674 -30.95 40.93 -3.75
C THR A 674 -29.62 40.60 -3.08
N CYS A 675 -29.51 40.72 -1.76
CA CYS A 675 -28.31 40.30 -1.02
C CYS A 675 -28.07 38.78 -1.13
N ALA A 676 -29.13 37.96 -1.14
CA ALA A 676 -29.04 36.52 -1.28
C ALA A 676 -28.60 36.09 -2.70
N GLU A 677 -29.01 36.81 -3.74
CA GLU A 677 -28.52 36.61 -5.11
C GLU A 677 -27.04 37.00 -5.24
N ILE A 678 -26.65 38.18 -4.75
CA ILE A 678 -25.25 38.64 -4.77
C ILE A 678 -24.35 37.69 -3.97
N ALA A 679 -24.85 37.17 -2.84
CA ALA A 679 -24.10 36.21 -2.04
C ALA A 679 -23.80 34.92 -2.82
N LYS A 680 -24.70 34.44 -3.70
CA LYS A 680 -24.46 33.23 -4.52
C LYS A 680 -23.29 33.41 -5.50
N GLU A 681 -23.07 34.63 -5.98
CA GLU A 681 -21.99 34.95 -6.92
C GLU A 681 -20.66 35.25 -6.20
N LEU A 682 -20.68 35.47 -4.88
CA LEU A 682 -19.49 35.73 -4.08
C LEU A 682 -18.84 34.43 -3.60
N THR A 683 -17.55 34.28 -3.92
CA THR A 683 -16.71 33.16 -3.48
C THR A 683 -15.99 33.43 -2.16
N ASP A 684 -15.78 34.71 -1.80
CA ASP A 684 -15.06 35.08 -0.59
C ASP A 684 -15.92 34.88 0.68
N PRO A 685 -15.49 34.04 1.65
CA PRO A 685 -16.26 33.74 2.85
C PRO A 685 -16.51 34.96 3.76
N TYR A 686 -15.59 35.91 3.80
CA TYR A 686 -15.72 37.10 4.66
C TYR A 686 -16.75 38.08 4.12
N ALA A 687 -16.76 38.34 2.81
CA ALA A 687 -17.79 39.13 2.16
C ALA A 687 -19.19 38.51 2.32
N ARG A 688 -19.30 37.18 2.17
CA ARG A 688 -20.57 36.45 2.39
C ARG A 688 -21.06 36.60 3.82
N ALA A 689 -20.17 36.49 4.81
CA ALA A 689 -20.52 36.68 6.22
C ALA A 689 -21.02 38.12 6.50
N ILE A 690 -20.38 39.14 5.93
CA ILE A 690 -20.83 40.53 6.05
C ILE A 690 -22.23 40.70 5.41
N LEU A 691 -22.45 40.19 4.21
CA LEU A 691 -23.75 40.29 3.54
C LEU A 691 -24.85 39.54 4.29
N ALA A 692 -24.56 38.36 4.85
CA ALA A 692 -25.51 37.60 5.65
C ALA A 692 -26.00 38.38 6.88
N LEU A 693 -25.10 39.15 7.51
CA LEU A 693 -25.45 40.05 8.62
C LEU A 693 -26.25 41.26 8.14
N VAL A 694 -25.77 41.94 7.08
CA VAL A 694 -26.37 43.16 6.53
C VAL A 694 -27.76 42.91 5.96
N SER A 695 -28.03 41.71 5.41
CA SER A 695 -29.33 41.36 4.85
C SER A 695 -30.36 41.06 5.94
N LYS A 696 -30.05 40.12 6.85
CA LYS A 696 -31.02 39.61 7.84
C LYS A 696 -31.02 40.37 9.17
N GLY A 697 -29.99 41.16 9.44
CA GLY A 697 -29.82 41.84 10.72
C GLY A 697 -29.60 40.91 11.92
N ASP A 698 -29.31 39.62 11.69
CA ASP A 698 -29.23 38.58 12.71
C ASP A 698 -27.86 37.89 12.71
N TRP A 699 -27.22 37.82 13.87
CA TRP A 699 -25.93 37.15 14.08
C TRP A 699 -26.01 35.65 13.87
N ASN A 700 -27.18 35.03 14.04
CA ASN A 700 -27.40 33.61 13.73
C ASN A 700 -27.23 33.31 12.23
N ALA A 701 -27.35 34.30 11.34
CA ALA A 701 -27.06 34.14 9.92
C ALA A 701 -25.56 33.93 9.68
N VAL A 702 -24.71 34.66 10.42
CA VAL A 702 -23.24 34.60 10.30
C VAL A 702 -22.70 33.28 10.88
N THR A 703 -23.24 32.81 12.00
CA THR A 703 -22.79 31.54 12.62
C THR A 703 -23.15 30.32 11.77
N LYS A 704 -24.23 30.40 10.98
CA LYS A 704 -24.67 29.37 10.02
C LYS A 704 -23.92 29.42 8.69
N GLU A 705 -23.17 30.49 8.39
CA GLU A 705 -22.40 30.61 7.15
C GLU A 705 -21.18 29.68 7.17
N THR A 706 -21.37 28.44 6.69
CA THR A 706 -20.36 27.37 6.80
C THR A 706 -19.08 27.59 5.98
N THR A 707 -19.11 28.49 5.00
CA THR A 707 -17.91 28.90 4.24
C THR A 707 -16.90 29.64 5.10
N LEU A 708 -17.37 30.36 6.14
CA LEU A 708 -16.51 31.07 7.08
C LEU A 708 -15.73 30.08 7.96
N PRO A 709 -14.42 30.27 8.18
CA PRO A 709 -13.66 29.42 9.09
C PRO A 709 -14.30 29.36 10.48
N LEU A 710 -14.27 28.19 11.10
CA LEU A 710 -14.90 27.89 12.38
C LEU A 710 -14.46 28.86 13.48
N LYS A 711 -13.18 29.26 13.48
CA LYS A 711 -12.63 30.24 14.43
C LYS A 711 -13.48 31.52 14.49
N TYR A 712 -13.84 32.08 13.34
CA TYR A 712 -14.57 33.36 13.27
C TYR A 712 -16.06 33.18 13.57
N ARG A 713 -16.65 32.04 13.17
CA ARG A 713 -18.03 31.71 13.57
C ARG A 713 -18.16 31.58 15.09
N VAL A 714 -17.18 30.96 15.74
CA VAL A 714 -17.13 30.84 17.21
C VAL A 714 -16.90 32.20 17.87
N GLU A 715 -16.06 33.07 17.30
CA GLU A 715 -15.90 34.45 17.81
C GLU A 715 -17.23 35.22 17.79
N VAL A 716 -17.95 35.20 16.66
CA VAL A 716 -19.25 35.86 16.52
C VAL A 716 -20.26 35.28 17.51
N ALA A 717 -20.30 33.95 17.63
CA ALA A 717 -21.17 33.27 18.58
C ALA A 717 -20.91 33.73 20.03
N LEU A 718 -19.64 33.78 20.46
CA LEU A 718 -19.24 34.18 21.80
C LEU A 718 -19.60 35.64 22.13
N ARG A 719 -19.59 36.54 21.14
CA ARG A 719 -19.92 37.96 21.34
C ARG A 719 -21.42 38.21 21.39
N TRP A 720 -22.18 37.59 20.49
CA TRP A 720 -23.52 38.07 20.16
C TRP A 720 -24.67 37.11 20.47
N LEU A 721 -24.42 35.81 20.65
CA LEU A 721 -25.50 34.87 20.98
C LEU A 721 -25.83 34.90 22.48
N PRO A 722 -27.10 34.78 22.89
CA PRO A 722 -27.50 34.57 24.28
C PRO A 722 -26.87 33.29 24.88
N ASP A 723 -26.77 33.21 26.21
CA ASP A 723 -26.06 32.13 26.91
C ASP A 723 -26.61 30.71 26.58
N ASP A 724 -27.93 30.56 26.44
CA ASP A 724 -28.57 29.27 26.13
C ASP A 724 -28.28 28.83 24.68
N GLU A 725 -28.48 29.73 23.71
CA GLU A 725 -28.18 29.48 22.29
C GLU A 725 -26.69 29.22 22.06
N LEU A 726 -25.82 29.97 22.75
CA LEU A 726 -24.38 29.78 22.71
C LEU A 726 -23.98 28.39 23.22
N SER A 727 -24.61 27.92 24.31
CA SER A 727 -24.35 26.60 24.88
C SER A 727 -24.74 25.48 23.92
N GLU A 728 -25.88 25.59 23.25
CA GLU A 728 -26.32 24.62 22.24
C GLU A 728 -25.40 24.64 21.02
N TYR A 729 -25.08 25.84 20.52
CA TYR A 729 -24.18 26.03 19.38
C TYR A 729 -22.80 25.42 19.62
N LEU A 730 -22.15 25.71 20.76
CA LEU A 730 -20.82 25.20 21.08
C LEU A 730 -20.81 23.67 21.21
N LYS A 731 -21.85 23.07 21.80
CA LYS A 731 -21.99 21.59 21.88
C LYS A 731 -22.14 20.97 20.49
N GLY A 732 -22.98 21.55 19.64
CA GLY A 732 -23.18 21.12 18.25
C GLY A 732 -21.91 21.23 17.43
N ALA A 733 -21.27 22.40 17.44
CA ALA A 733 -20.03 22.68 16.72
C ALA A 733 -18.87 21.79 17.17
N THR A 734 -18.70 21.58 18.48
CA THR A 734 -17.65 20.69 19.02
C THR A 734 -17.85 19.25 18.54
N SER A 735 -19.08 18.75 18.62
CA SER A 735 -19.41 17.38 18.20
C SER A 735 -19.24 17.20 16.69
N GLN A 736 -19.62 18.21 15.90
CA GLN A 736 -19.43 18.20 14.44
C GLN A 736 -17.94 18.21 14.07
N ALA A 737 -17.15 19.11 14.65
CA ALA A 737 -15.72 19.18 14.39
C ALA A 737 -15.01 17.86 14.71
N ILE A 738 -15.34 17.23 15.85
CA ILE A 738 -14.81 15.91 16.24
C ILE A 738 -15.21 14.82 15.25
N ARG A 739 -16.49 14.76 14.83
CA ARG A 739 -16.96 13.74 13.87
C ARG A 739 -16.30 13.89 12.50
N GLN A 740 -16.13 15.13 12.04
CA GLN A 740 -15.55 15.43 10.73
C GLN A 740 -14.01 15.36 10.73
N GLY A 741 -13.37 15.44 11.90
CA GLY A 741 -11.93 15.54 12.02
C GLY A 741 -11.40 16.89 11.55
N ASP A 742 -12.14 17.97 11.77
CA ASP A 742 -11.77 19.31 11.32
C ASP A 742 -10.74 19.95 12.27
N ILE A 743 -9.52 20.21 11.78
CA ILE A 743 -8.42 20.73 12.60
C ILE A 743 -8.72 22.09 13.25
N GLU A 744 -9.60 22.89 12.64
CA GLU A 744 -10.02 24.18 13.20
C GLU A 744 -10.77 24.01 14.53
N GLY A 745 -11.34 22.81 14.75
CA GLY A 745 -11.95 22.38 16.00
C GLY A 745 -11.01 22.41 17.22
N VAL A 746 -9.70 22.63 17.04
CA VAL A 746 -8.76 22.87 18.15
C VAL A 746 -9.19 24.06 19.01
N VAL A 747 -9.82 25.08 18.43
CA VAL A 747 -10.32 26.26 19.18
C VAL A 747 -11.37 25.84 20.21
N LEU A 748 -12.22 24.86 19.85
CA LEU A 748 -13.28 24.34 20.72
C LEU A 748 -12.76 23.32 21.72
N THR A 749 -11.89 22.40 21.27
CA THR A 749 -11.45 21.22 22.03
C THR A 749 -10.18 21.43 22.85
N GLY A 750 -9.38 22.44 22.51
CA GLY A 750 -8.03 22.63 23.03
C GLY A 750 -7.11 21.45 22.70
N LEU A 751 -6.10 21.20 23.55
CA LEU A 751 -5.30 19.96 23.53
C LEU A 751 -5.65 19.07 24.73
N GLY A 752 -6.93 19.04 25.11
CA GLY A 752 -7.45 18.25 26.23
C GLY A 752 -8.01 16.88 25.79
N HIS A 753 -8.92 16.33 26.61
CA HIS A 753 -9.53 15.01 26.33
C HIS A 753 -10.37 15.00 25.04
N LEU A 754 -11.06 16.09 24.71
CA LEU A 754 -11.87 16.20 23.49
C LEU A 754 -11.01 16.16 22.22
N ALA A 755 -9.78 16.68 22.30
CA ALA A 755 -8.83 16.70 21.19
C ALA A 755 -8.44 15.28 20.73
N MET A 756 -8.46 14.29 21.63
CA MET A 756 -8.21 12.89 21.26
C MET A 756 -9.24 12.36 20.25
N GLY A 757 -10.52 12.73 20.43
CA GLY A 757 -11.57 12.38 19.47
C GLY A 757 -11.38 13.11 18.14
N LEU A 758 -11.06 14.42 18.21
CA LEU A 758 -10.80 15.23 17.03
C LEU A 758 -9.67 14.66 16.17
N PHE A 759 -8.53 14.39 16.82
CA PHE A 759 -7.35 13.88 16.15
C PHE A 759 -7.52 12.44 15.65
N GLN A 760 -8.32 11.61 16.32
CA GLN A 760 -8.63 10.27 15.82
C GLN A 760 -9.38 10.32 14.47
N SER A 761 -10.38 11.19 14.35
CA SER A 761 -11.10 11.40 13.10
C SER A 761 -10.21 12.05 12.04
N TYR A 762 -9.38 13.03 12.43
CA TYR A 762 -8.41 13.69 11.55
C TYR A 762 -7.41 12.68 10.94
N ILE A 763 -6.81 11.81 11.76
CA ILE A 763 -5.89 10.75 11.30
C ILE A 763 -6.61 9.80 10.35
N GLY A 764 -7.84 9.38 10.67
CA GLY A 764 -8.61 8.48 9.82
C GLY A 764 -8.93 9.08 8.44
N LYS A 765 -9.01 10.41 8.35
CA LYS A 765 -9.36 11.14 7.13
C LYS A 765 -8.16 11.51 6.26
N PHE A 766 -7.11 12.04 6.87
CA PHE A 766 -5.96 12.61 6.17
C PHE A 766 -4.71 11.72 6.22
N ASN A 767 -4.71 10.67 7.06
CA ASN A 767 -3.55 9.82 7.32
C ASN A 767 -2.31 10.61 7.81
N ASP A 768 -2.53 11.80 8.38
CA ASP A 768 -1.50 12.61 9.04
C ASP A 768 -1.50 12.31 10.55
N VAL A 769 -0.57 11.42 10.94
CA VAL A 769 -0.26 11.11 12.34
C VAL A 769 0.76 12.10 12.92
N GLN A 770 1.54 12.77 12.07
CA GLN A 770 2.62 13.66 12.45
C GLN A 770 2.09 14.87 13.23
N THR A 771 1.10 15.59 12.68
CA THR A 771 0.54 16.79 13.31
C THR A 771 -0.08 16.52 14.69
N PRO A 772 -0.97 15.51 14.85
CA PRO A 772 -1.54 15.17 16.16
C PRO A 772 -0.51 14.76 17.21
N VAL A 773 0.50 13.98 16.84
CA VAL A 773 1.53 13.51 17.78
C VAL A 773 2.37 14.67 18.30
N LEU A 774 2.74 15.61 17.43
CA LEU A 774 3.48 16.81 17.82
C LEU A 774 2.64 17.68 18.76
N ALA A 775 1.37 17.93 18.42
CA ALA A 775 0.49 18.75 19.23
C ALA A 775 0.15 18.13 20.59
N MET A 776 -0.25 16.85 20.62
CA MET A 776 -0.64 16.18 21.86
C MET A 776 0.56 15.87 22.77
N SER A 777 1.80 15.93 22.28
CA SER A 777 2.99 15.84 23.15
C SER A 777 3.05 16.96 24.20
N HIS A 778 2.40 18.10 23.97
CA HIS A 778 2.35 19.20 24.95
C HIS A 778 1.51 18.86 26.20
N THR A 779 0.55 17.94 26.06
CA THR A 779 -0.45 17.64 27.10
C THR A 779 -0.48 16.18 27.54
N VAL A 780 0.01 15.24 26.74
CA VAL A 780 0.10 13.81 27.10
C VAL A 780 1.55 13.45 27.44
N PRO A 781 1.82 12.83 28.62
CA PRO A 781 0.90 12.40 29.68
C PRO A 781 0.69 13.45 30.80
N ARG A 782 1.06 14.72 30.59
CA ARG A 782 1.09 15.75 31.64
C ARG A 782 -0.29 16.11 32.21
N LEU A 783 -1.25 16.42 31.34
CA LEU A 783 -2.59 16.93 31.68
C LEU A 783 -3.70 15.89 31.48
N ILE A 784 -3.45 14.88 30.65
CA ILE A 784 -4.44 13.83 30.34
C ILE A 784 -4.13 12.59 31.18
N SER A 785 -5.04 12.23 32.08
CA SER A 785 -4.89 11.09 33.00
C SER A 785 -5.61 9.81 32.55
N ASN A 786 -6.48 9.88 31.54
CA ASN A 786 -7.23 8.71 31.08
C ASN A 786 -6.30 7.70 30.40
N GLN A 787 -6.13 6.52 31.02
CA GLN A 787 -5.28 5.44 30.52
C GLN A 787 -5.59 5.06 29.07
N LYS A 788 -6.86 5.06 28.67
CA LYS A 788 -7.25 4.74 27.27
C LYS A 788 -6.64 5.74 26.29
N HIS A 789 -6.68 7.03 26.62
CA HIS A 789 -6.15 8.09 25.76
C HIS A 789 -4.62 8.10 25.75
N ILE A 790 -3.98 7.78 26.88
CA ILE A 790 -2.52 7.65 26.96
C ILE A 790 -2.05 6.52 26.04
N VAL A 791 -2.63 5.33 26.14
CA VAL A 791 -2.29 4.17 25.27
C VAL A 791 -2.55 4.49 23.80
N GLN A 792 -3.65 5.17 23.49
CA GLN A 792 -3.97 5.59 22.13
C GLN A 792 -2.91 6.55 21.56
N PHE A 793 -2.52 7.57 22.34
CA PHE A 793 -1.44 8.48 21.95
C PHE A 793 -0.09 7.77 21.82
N GLU A 794 0.23 6.84 22.70
CA GLU A 794 1.46 6.03 22.61
C GLU A 794 1.50 5.23 21.30
N ALA A 795 0.37 4.67 20.86
CA ALA A 795 0.27 3.98 19.58
C ALA A 795 0.51 4.94 18.39
N TRP A 796 -0.07 6.15 18.42
CA TRP A 796 0.18 7.17 17.39
C TRP A 796 1.66 7.58 17.37
N ARG A 797 2.23 7.82 18.55
CA ARG A 797 3.63 8.19 18.73
C ARG A 797 4.57 7.11 18.20
N GLU A 798 4.32 5.84 18.50
CA GLU A 798 5.15 4.75 17.98
C GLU A 798 5.00 4.59 16.47
N THR A 799 3.79 4.76 15.93
CA THR A 799 3.54 4.77 14.48
C THR A 799 4.38 5.84 13.79
N TYR A 800 4.40 7.07 14.31
CA TYR A 800 5.22 8.15 13.75
C TYR A 800 6.72 7.83 13.87
N ARG A 801 7.19 7.25 14.97
CA ARG A 801 8.59 6.81 15.14
C ARG A 801 8.98 5.73 14.12
N LEU A 802 8.09 4.79 13.83
CA LEU A 802 8.29 3.75 12.81
C LEU A 802 8.31 4.35 11.39
N GLN A 803 7.46 5.35 11.10
CA GLN A 803 7.49 6.09 9.84
C GLN A 803 8.82 6.84 9.66
N MET A 804 9.29 7.58 10.67
CA MET A 804 10.59 8.27 10.59
C MET A 804 11.75 7.29 10.36
N ASN A 805 11.71 6.10 10.97
CA ASN A 805 12.70 5.06 10.72
C ASN A 805 12.64 4.52 9.28
N SER A 806 11.44 4.26 8.75
CA SER A 806 11.27 3.74 7.38
C SER A 806 11.71 4.76 6.32
N TRP A 807 11.64 6.06 6.67
CA TRP A 807 12.17 7.17 5.88
C TRP A 807 13.68 7.39 6.01
N LYS A 808 14.36 6.67 6.91
CA LYS A 808 15.77 6.85 7.29
C LYS A 808 16.06 8.26 7.87
N LEU A 809 15.15 8.77 8.70
CA LEU A 809 15.26 10.06 9.39
C LEU A 809 15.53 9.86 10.89
N GLN A 810 16.62 9.15 11.20
CA GLN A 810 16.95 8.79 12.59
C GLN A 810 17.35 10.01 13.44
N LEU A 811 17.96 11.03 12.85
CA LEU A 811 18.36 12.25 13.55
C LEU A 811 17.13 13.09 13.95
N GLU A 812 16.18 13.22 13.03
CA GLU A 812 14.90 13.88 13.24
C GLU A 812 14.09 13.13 14.29
N ARG A 813 14.07 11.78 14.24
CA ARG A 813 13.45 10.95 15.28
C ARG A 813 14.08 11.18 16.65
N ALA A 814 15.41 11.30 16.74
CA ALA A 814 16.08 11.61 18.00
C ALA A 814 15.70 13.00 18.53
N ARG A 815 15.65 14.02 17.66
CA ARG A 815 15.17 15.37 18.01
C ARG A 815 13.72 15.34 18.49
N PHE A 816 12.86 14.58 17.83
CA PHE A 816 11.47 14.36 18.24
C PHE A 816 11.39 13.69 19.62
N ASP A 817 12.10 12.59 19.86
CA ASP A 817 12.10 11.88 21.15
C ASP A 817 12.61 12.77 22.30
N VAL A 818 13.63 13.61 22.04
CA VAL A 818 14.14 14.58 23.02
C VAL A 818 13.12 15.70 23.26
N GLY A 819 12.53 16.26 22.21
CA GLY A 819 11.54 17.34 22.30
C GLY A 819 10.28 16.89 23.04
N SER A 820 9.72 15.74 22.67
CA SER A 820 8.51 15.18 23.30
C SER A 820 8.72 14.96 24.81
N ARG A 821 9.91 14.49 25.23
CA ARG A 821 10.23 14.32 26.66
C ARG A 821 10.31 15.64 27.44
N ARG A 822 10.65 16.76 26.81
CA ARG A 822 10.69 18.06 27.50
C ARG A 822 9.30 18.50 27.96
N PHE A 823 8.24 18.09 27.26
CA PHE A 823 6.86 18.40 27.63
C PHE A 823 6.27 17.43 28.67
N ALA A 824 6.83 16.22 28.79
CA ALA A 824 6.40 15.22 29.77
C ALA A 824 7.03 15.43 31.16
N VAL A 825 6.94 16.66 31.68
CA VAL A 825 7.43 17.04 33.01
C VAL A 825 6.29 17.72 33.77
N THR A 826 6.02 17.30 35.01
CA THR A 826 5.00 17.95 35.86
C THR A 826 5.51 19.31 36.37
N ALA A 827 4.61 20.13 36.92
CA ALA A 827 4.98 21.39 37.56
C ALA A 827 6.02 21.20 38.70
N ASP A 828 5.94 20.07 39.42
CA ASP A 828 6.90 19.69 40.47
C ASP A 828 8.25 19.17 39.93
N GLY A 829 8.45 19.18 38.61
CA GLY A 829 9.68 18.70 37.98
C GLY A 829 9.78 17.18 37.81
N ARG A 830 8.71 16.41 38.12
CA ARG A 830 8.69 14.96 37.93
C ARG A 830 8.64 14.63 36.44
N LYS A 831 9.61 13.85 35.97
CA LYS A 831 9.63 13.34 34.59
C LYS A 831 8.64 12.19 34.46
N LEU A 832 7.68 12.32 33.55
CA LEU A 832 6.63 11.33 33.31
C LEU A 832 7.01 10.29 32.25
N MET A 833 7.92 10.66 31.34
CA MET A 833 8.47 9.73 30.36
C MET A 833 9.92 9.37 30.69
N PRO A 834 10.26 8.08 30.78
CA PRO A 834 11.64 7.68 31.04
C PRO A 834 12.55 8.03 29.85
N PRO A 835 13.83 8.35 30.11
CA PRO A 835 14.84 8.39 29.06
C PRO A 835 14.94 7.00 28.39
N PRO A 836 15.40 6.92 27.13
CA PRO A 836 15.59 5.63 26.50
C PRO A 836 16.69 4.91 27.28
N PRO A 837 16.59 3.58 27.46
CA PRO A 837 17.65 2.83 28.11
C PRO A 837 18.96 3.06 27.35
N GLN A 838 20.05 3.21 28.08
CA GLN A 838 21.37 3.38 27.47
C GLN A 838 21.70 2.11 26.66
N GLN A 839 21.77 2.25 25.33
CA GLN A 839 22.05 1.13 24.43
C GLN A 839 23.55 0.88 24.24
N VAL A 840 24.39 1.87 24.56
CA VAL A 840 25.85 1.81 24.44
C VAL A 840 26.47 2.32 25.72
N SER A 841 27.28 1.48 26.36
CA SER A 841 28.05 1.84 27.55
C SER A 841 29.54 1.77 27.23
N LEU A 842 30.29 2.77 27.68
CA LEU A 842 31.75 2.76 27.59
C LEU A 842 32.30 1.94 28.75
N THR A 843 33.12 0.95 28.46
CA THR A 843 33.82 0.16 29.48
C THR A 843 35.31 0.49 29.49
N CYS A 844 35.94 0.32 30.64
CA CYS A 844 37.39 0.41 30.73
C CYS A 844 38.01 -0.83 30.07
N ASN A 845 38.88 -0.67 29.07
CA ASN A 845 39.60 -1.81 28.46
C ASN A 845 40.43 -2.63 29.46
N TYR A 846 40.76 -2.06 30.62
CA TYR A 846 41.54 -2.75 31.65
C TYR A 846 40.66 -3.49 32.66
N CYS A 847 39.77 -2.78 33.38
CA CYS A 847 38.96 -3.40 34.42
C CYS A 847 37.57 -3.85 33.93
N THR A 848 37.25 -3.63 32.66
CA THR A 848 35.98 -3.98 31.98
C THR A 848 34.71 -3.36 32.57
N ASN A 849 34.83 -2.64 33.69
CA ASN A 849 33.72 -1.94 34.32
C ASN A 849 33.27 -0.73 33.48
N PRO A 850 31.96 -0.40 33.48
CA PRO A 850 31.44 0.81 32.87
C PRO A 850 32.12 2.08 33.41
N LEU A 851 32.37 3.05 32.53
CA LEU A 851 32.99 4.35 32.86
C LEU A 851 31.97 5.40 33.34
N THR A 852 30.67 5.13 33.26
CA THR A 852 29.61 6.03 33.73
C THR A 852 29.67 6.16 35.26
N GLN A 853 29.86 7.39 35.76
CA GLN A 853 29.84 7.71 37.19
C GLN A 853 28.41 7.65 37.76
N HIS A 854 28.27 7.01 38.92
CA HIS A 854 27.16 7.05 39.89
C HIS A 854 25.72 6.82 39.40
N ASP A 855 25.24 5.58 39.57
CA ASP A 855 23.88 5.37 40.04
C ASP A 855 23.78 5.93 41.47
N HIS A 856 23.10 7.07 41.64
CA HIS A 856 22.79 7.65 42.95
C HIS A 856 21.76 6.82 43.77
N SER A 857 21.41 5.59 43.37
CA SER A 857 20.41 4.76 44.07
C SER A 857 20.98 3.65 44.96
N THR A 858 22.28 3.56 45.15
CA THR A 858 22.87 2.54 46.05
C THR A 858 23.72 3.17 47.15
N GLN A 859 23.08 3.97 48.02
CA GLN A 859 23.52 4.06 49.41
C GLN A 859 23.06 2.79 50.14
N ILE A 860 23.86 1.73 50.06
CA ILE A 860 23.86 0.68 51.08
C ILE A 860 25.29 0.57 51.57
N SER A 861 25.45 0.83 52.87
CA SER A 861 26.68 0.83 53.65
C SER A 861 27.57 -0.39 53.38
N PRO A 862 28.91 -0.26 53.41
CA PRO A 862 29.79 -1.41 53.25
C PRO A 862 29.87 -2.16 54.58
N SER A 863 29.11 -3.24 54.74
CA SER A 863 29.39 -4.26 55.74
C SER A 863 29.96 -5.52 55.08
N THR A 864 31.23 -5.78 55.40
CA THR A 864 31.88 -7.09 55.49
C THR A 864 31.85 -8.01 54.26
N LYS A 865 32.97 -8.07 53.52
CA LYS A 865 33.75 -9.32 53.33
C LYS A 865 35.07 -9.10 52.57
N SER A 866 36.09 -9.75 53.11
CA SER A 866 37.43 -10.10 52.58
C SER A 866 38.36 -9.00 52.08
N ALA A 867 39.43 -8.85 52.85
CA ALA A 867 40.61 -8.05 52.58
C ALA A 867 41.43 -8.61 51.41
N GLU A 868 41.99 -7.70 50.61
CA GLU A 868 43.34 -7.85 50.08
C GLU A 868 44.06 -6.51 50.34
N HIS A 869 45.05 -6.57 51.22
CA HIS A 869 45.84 -5.42 51.63
C HIS A 869 46.80 -5.02 50.51
N VAL A 870 46.57 -3.86 49.88
CA VAL A 870 47.62 -3.10 49.22
C VAL A 870 47.94 -1.91 50.10
N HIS A 871 49.20 -1.82 50.53
CA HIS A 871 49.71 -0.78 51.43
C HIS A 871 49.40 0.63 50.93
N PRO A 872 48.94 1.56 51.80
CA PRO A 872 48.88 2.96 51.44
C PRO A 872 50.29 3.54 51.48
N THR A 873 50.87 3.80 50.31
CA THR A 873 52.04 4.68 50.22
C THR A 873 51.56 6.11 50.49
N THR A 874 51.98 6.69 51.61
CA THR A 874 51.79 8.09 51.95
C THR A 874 52.48 8.98 50.91
N GLY A 875 51.68 9.68 50.09
CA GLY A 875 52.17 10.80 49.26
C GLY A 875 51.81 10.79 47.77
N ASN A 876 50.57 10.50 47.35
CA ASN A 876 50.17 10.75 45.96
C ASN A 876 48.81 11.49 45.88
N PRO A 877 48.75 12.71 45.28
CA PRO A 877 47.57 13.58 45.28
C PRO A 877 46.54 13.10 44.24
N LEU A 878 45.85 12.00 44.52
CA LEU A 878 44.71 11.54 43.73
C LEU A 878 43.46 12.34 44.11
N ALA A 879 43.43 13.61 43.71
CA ALA A 879 42.28 14.49 43.87
C ALA A 879 41.90 15.33 42.62
N PRO A 880 42.75 15.56 41.58
CA PRO A 880 42.32 16.29 40.37
C PRO A 880 41.94 15.41 39.18
N ALA A 881 42.56 14.22 39.03
CA ALA A 881 42.48 13.44 37.79
C ALA A 881 41.10 12.78 37.55
N VAL A 882 40.44 12.32 38.62
CA VAL A 882 39.10 11.71 38.58
C VAL A 882 38.02 12.76 38.28
N MET A 883 38.18 13.99 38.81
CA MET A 883 37.31 15.13 38.51
C MET A 883 37.53 15.68 37.09
N SER A 884 38.72 15.47 36.52
CA SER A 884 39.07 15.89 35.15
C SER A 884 38.65 14.87 34.07
N GLY A 885 38.08 13.72 34.42
CA GLY A 885 37.67 12.69 33.46
C GLY A 885 38.82 12.00 32.70
N THR A 886 40.07 12.15 33.16
CA THR A 886 41.28 11.63 32.49
C THR A 886 41.71 10.24 32.95
N VAL A 887 41.03 9.69 33.95
CA VAL A 887 41.27 8.35 34.51
C VAL A 887 39.95 7.61 34.73
N CYS A 888 40.00 6.28 34.68
CA CYS A 888 38.88 5.42 35.01
C CYS A 888 38.48 5.62 36.48
N PRO A 889 37.18 5.88 36.77
CA PRO A 889 36.72 6.11 38.13
C PRO A 889 36.76 4.85 39.01
N ARG A 890 36.88 3.66 38.42
CA ARG A 890 36.89 2.37 39.15
C ARG A 890 38.29 1.86 39.44
N CYS A 891 39.21 1.90 38.47
CA CYS A 891 40.57 1.36 38.62
C CYS A 891 41.68 2.43 38.64
N GLY A 892 41.33 3.71 38.48
CA GLY A 892 42.29 4.83 38.52
C GLY A 892 43.23 4.94 37.32
N ARG A 893 43.11 4.05 36.31
CA ARG A 893 44.00 4.03 35.15
C ARG A 893 43.64 5.13 34.14
N HIS A 894 44.64 5.76 33.53
CA HIS A 894 44.44 6.79 32.52
C HIS A 894 43.58 6.31 31.34
N MET A 895 42.75 7.21 30.82
CA MET A 895 42.02 7.04 29.56
C MET A 895 43.00 6.86 28.40
N PRO A 896 42.60 6.31 27.23
CA PRO A 896 43.48 6.23 26.07
C PRO A 896 43.95 7.62 25.59
N ARG A 897 45.02 7.66 24.78
CA ARG A 897 45.50 8.90 24.17
C ARG A 897 44.76 9.20 22.87
N CYS A 898 44.57 10.48 22.56
CA CYS A 898 44.08 10.92 21.27
C CYS A 898 45.07 10.53 20.17
N GLY A 899 44.61 9.85 19.11
CA GLY A 899 45.48 9.45 18.01
C GLY A 899 46.03 10.60 17.12
N VAL A 900 45.64 11.85 17.38
CA VAL A 900 46.16 13.05 16.68
C VAL A 900 47.12 13.83 17.59
N CYS A 901 46.66 14.30 18.75
CA CYS A 901 47.49 15.14 19.63
C CYS A 901 48.25 14.36 20.71
N THR A 902 48.03 13.05 20.84
CA THR A 902 48.67 12.16 21.83
C THR A 902 48.41 12.48 23.31
N LEU A 903 47.57 13.48 23.61
CA LEU A 903 47.13 13.80 24.96
C LEU A 903 46.06 12.81 25.45
N TRP A 904 45.95 12.65 26.76
CA TRP A 904 44.94 11.78 27.38
C TRP A 904 43.53 12.26 27.04
N LEU A 905 42.67 11.36 26.59
CA LEU A 905 41.27 11.68 26.33
C LEU A 905 40.61 12.13 27.64
N GLY A 906 39.84 13.23 27.57
CA GLY A 906 39.29 13.92 28.74
C GLY A 906 40.16 15.07 29.25
N SER A 907 41.42 15.20 28.79
CA SER A 907 42.19 16.41 29.05
C SER A 907 41.72 17.55 28.14
N PRO A 908 41.41 18.74 28.66
CA PRO A 908 41.10 19.89 27.81
C PRO A 908 42.30 20.17 26.90
N ASP A 909 42.04 20.32 25.60
CA ASP A 909 43.04 20.74 24.61
C ASP A 909 43.85 21.93 25.16
N PRO A 910 45.19 21.95 25.06
CA PRO A 910 46.01 23.10 25.46
C PRO A 910 45.55 24.43 24.85
N MET A 911 44.97 24.44 23.64
CA MET A 911 44.33 25.64 23.06
C MET A 911 42.99 25.99 23.74
N SER A 912 42.29 25.00 24.30
CA SER A 912 41.08 25.22 25.09
C SER A 912 41.36 25.77 26.49
N ARG A 913 42.56 25.55 27.06
CA ARG A 913 42.96 26.16 28.34
C ARG A 913 43.01 27.69 28.26
N ALA A 914 43.43 28.23 27.11
CA ALA A 914 43.42 29.67 26.85
C ALA A 914 42.00 30.22 26.61
N SER A 915 41.09 29.42 26.02
CA SER A 915 39.71 29.84 25.76
C SER A 915 38.79 29.67 26.99
N ILE A 916 38.99 28.64 27.80
CA ILE A 916 38.25 28.41 29.06
C ILE A 916 38.63 29.47 30.12
N ALA A 917 39.90 29.90 30.15
CA ALA A 917 40.32 31.02 31.00
C ALA A 917 39.74 32.37 30.53
N ALA A 918 39.57 32.57 29.22
CA ALA A 918 38.91 33.75 28.66
C ALA A 918 37.37 33.72 28.83
N ASP A 919 36.74 32.55 28.78
CA ASP A 919 35.30 32.36 28.96
C ASP A 919 34.85 32.55 30.42
N ALA A 920 35.74 32.35 31.40
CA ALA A 920 35.44 32.62 32.81
C ALA A 920 35.25 34.13 33.10
N GLU A 921 35.79 35.01 32.25
CA GLU A 921 35.60 36.46 32.33
C GLU A 921 34.39 36.97 31.52
N ALA A 922 33.85 36.18 30.58
CA ALA A 922 32.74 36.55 29.72
C ALA A 922 31.45 35.79 30.06
N GLY A 923 30.72 36.27 31.07
CA GLY A 923 29.41 35.74 31.42
C GLY A 923 28.39 35.79 30.26
N SER A 924 27.63 34.70 30.08
CA SER A 924 26.37 34.64 29.31
C SER A 924 26.42 34.62 27.76
N ARG A 925 27.33 33.85 27.14
CA ARG A 925 27.20 33.49 25.70
C ARG A 925 26.84 32.01 25.52
N LYS A 926 25.85 31.70 24.66
CA LYS A 926 25.57 30.30 24.25
C LYS A 926 26.81 29.76 23.52
N PRO A 927 27.40 28.63 23.97
CA PRO A 927 28.60 28.10 23.35
C PRO A 927 28.32 27.67 21.91
N THR A 928 29.26 27.94 21.01
CA THR A 928 29.21 27.54 19.61
C THR A 928 29.34 26.03 19.46
N GLU A 929 28.83 25.45 18.36
CA GLU A 929 28.89 23.99 18.12
C GLU A 929 30.33 23.46 18.16
N THR A 930 31.29 24.24 17.66
CA THR A 930 32.72 23.94 17.70
C THR A 930 33.28 23.93 19.12
N GLU A 931 32.87 24.84 20.00
CA GLU A 931 33.24 24.87 21.42
C GLU A 931 32.67 23.68 22.20
N VAL A 932 31.44 23.29 21.86
CA VAL A 932 30.79 22.11 22.43
C VAL A 932 31.52 20.84 21.98
N MET A 933 31.81 20.68 20.68
CA MET A 933 32.56 19.53 20.14
C MET A 933 33.96 19.37 20.76
N ARG A 934 34.64 20.46 21.12
CA ARG A 934 35.95 20.39 21.81
C ARG A 934 35.90 19.64 23.15
N ARG A 935 34.72 19.51 23.76
CA ARG A 935 34.53 18.81 25.05
C ARG A 935 34.20 17.32 24.88
N PHE A 936 34.04 16.83 23.64
CA PHE A 936 33.68 15.44 23.37
C PHE A 936 34.87 14.60 22.92
N VAL A 937 34.80 13.33 23.28
CA VAL A 937 35.70 12.27 22.81
C VAL A 937 34.93 11.42 21.79
N VAL A 938 35.57 11.08 20.69
CA VAL A 938 35.05 10.18 19.65
C VAL A 938 36.01 9.02 19.48
N PHE A 939 35.52 7.86 19.03
CA PHE A 939 36.36 6.69 18.77
C PHE A 939 35.82 5.93 17.57
N CYS A 940 36.72 5.28 16.85
CA CYS A 940 36.31 4.39 15.78
C CYS A 940 35.88 3.03 16.36
N ILE A 941 34.72 2.53 15.95
CA ILE A 941 34.18 1.24 16.42
C ILE A 941 34.97 0.06 15.84
N HIS A 942 35.66 0.24 14.71
CA HIS A 942 36.45 -0.80 14.07
C HIS A 942 37.84 -0.98 14.70
N CYS A 943 38.59 0.12 14.88
CA CYS A 943 39.95 0.06 15.43
C CYS A 943 40.05 0.42 16.91
N ASN A 944 38.96 0.89 17.54
CA ASN A 944 38.90 1.33 18.94
C ASN A 944 39.86 2.47 19.31
N HIS A 945 40.47 3.14 18.33
CA HIS A 945 41.26 4.34 18.57
C HIS A 945 40.37 5.54 18.86
N GLY A 946 40.71 6.27 19.91
CA GLY A 946 39.99 7.46 20.37
C GLY A 946 40.66 8.77 19.98
N PHE A 947 39.85 9.82 19.86
CA PHE A 947 40.25 11.16 19.45
C PHE A 947 39.43 12.21 20.21
N HIS A 948 39.96 13.43 20.34
CA HIS A 948 39.11 14.59 20.61
C HIS A 948 38.25 14.88 19.37
N ALA A 949 36.97 15.22 19.56
CA ALA A 949 36.03 15.32 18.44
C ALA A 949 36.45 16.36 17.39
N ASN A 950 37.02 17.50 17.83
CA ASN A 950 37.59 18.52 16.95
C ASN A 950 38.77 17.99 16.13
N HIS A 951 39.73 17.29 16.75
CA HIS A 951 40.88 16.72 16.04
C HIS A 951 40.47 15.65 15.04
N ALA A 952 39.50 14.80 15.38
CA ALA A 952 38.94 13.85 14.43
C ALA A 952 38.27 14.58 13.25
N SER A 953 37.44 15.59 13.52
CA SER A 953 36.76 16.37 12.47
C SER A 953 37.77 17.00 11.50
N ASP A 954 38.84 17.62 12.02
CA ASP A 954 39.82 18.29 11.17
C ASP A 954 40.72 17.31 10.40
N TRP A 955 41.07 16.16 11.00
CA TRP A 955 41.80 15.10 10.31
C TRP A 955 40.97 14.46 9.20
N PHE A 956 39.74 14.04 9.50
CA PHE A 956 38.89 13.27 8.56
C PHE A 956 38.25 14.13 7.46
N LYS A 957 38.28 15.47 7.59
CA LYS A 957 38.02 16.37 6.44
C LYS A 957 39.04 16.21 5.32
N ARG A 958 40.29 15.80 5.64
CA ARG A 958 41.41 15.74 4.70
C ARG A 958 41.89 14.32 4.41
N HIS A 959 41.71 13.40 5.36
CA HIS A 959 42.25 12.04 5.31
C HIS A 959 41.17 11.01 5.61
N LYS A 960 41.28 9.80 5.03
CA LYS A 960 40.31 8.71 5.28
C LYS A 960 40.80 7.64 6.26
N ILE A 961 42.11 7.57 6.45
CA ILE A 961 42.78 6.52 7.22
C ILE A 961 43.07 7.03 8.64
N CYS A 962 43.02 6.11 9.62
CA CYS A 962 43.38 6.37 11.01
C CYS A 962 44.78 7.02 11.12
N PRO A 963 44.96 8.09 11.91
CA PRO A 963 46.27 8.73 12.10
C PRO A 963 47.24 7.92 12.98
N VAL A 964 46.75 6.87 13.65
CA VAL A 964 47.59 6.02 14.51
C VAL A 964 48.51 5.17 13.64
N ALA A 965 49.81 5.19 13.94
CA ALA A 965 50.82 4.41 13.22
C ALA A 965 50.43 2.92 13.14
N GLU A 966 50.69 2.30 11.99
CA GLU A 966 50.36 0.89 11.69
C GLU A 966 48.87 0.54 11.67
N CYS A 967 47.96 1.52 11.80
CA CYS A 967 46.53 1.31 11.67
C CYS A 967 46.02 1.66 10.26
N ASN A 968 45.71 0.64 9.45
CA ASN A 968 45.14 0.81 8.11
C ASN A 968 43.60 0.94 8.10
N CYS A 969 42.98 1.23 9.24
CA CYS A 969 41.53 1.36 9.34
C CYS A 969 41.03 2.61 8.63
N ILE A 970 39.99 2.47 7.81
CA ILE A 970 39.26 3.58 7.19
C ILE A 970 38.23 4.08 8.20
N CYS A 971 38.49 5.25 8.81
CA CYS A 971 37.72 5.78 9.94
C CYS A 971 36.88 7.02 9.57
N ASP A 972 36.76 7.38 8.28
CA ASP A 972 35.94 8.51 7.80
C ASP A 972 34.44 8.22 7.71
N ARG A 973 34.05 6.96 7.97
CA ARG A 973 32.67 6.47 8.03
C ARG A 973 32.26 6.27 9.48
#